data_AF-A0A7L1B501-F1
#
_entry.id   AF-A0A7L1B501-F1
#
_cell.length_a   1.000
_cell.length_b   1.000
_cell.length_c   1.000
_cell.angle_alpha   90.00
_cell.angle_beta   90.00
_cell.angle_gamma   90.00
#
_symmetry.space_group_name_H-M   'P 1'
#
loop_
_entity.id
_entity.type
_entity.pdbx_description
1 polymer ?
#
loop_
_entity_poly.entity_id
_entity_poly.type
_entity_poly.pdbx_seq_one_letter_code
_entity_poly.pdbx_strand_id
1 'polypeptide(L)'
;MDSYSDFAAKNLSSSANMSLSLPGQAGLNTTSGTPSMSISRLFPALLECFGIILCGYIAGRANIITSTQAKGLGNFVSRFALPALLFKNMVVLNFSNVNWSFLYSVLVAKAAVFFLVCVLTLLVASPENRFSKAGLFPIFATQSNDFALGYPIVEALYQTTYPEYLQYIYLVAPISLMMLNPLGFIFCEIQKWRNNRTVSQSKIKIVGLALLRVLQNPIVFMVFIGIASNFILGQKIPEYLENFLDGLGSSFSGSALFYLGLTMVGQTKKLTKGMFVALILLITAKLLMMPFLCREMVELLDKSDSVVNHTSLSNYAFLYGVFPAAPGVAIFASQFNMEVGIITSGMVISTFVSAPIMYVSAWLLTIPSMDPNPLASALQNVSFDISIVSLISLTWSLTIVLLSKKYKQLPHMITTNLLVAQFIACIGMVAWNFTVKEEDVTIQILVFIFLYSSLYSTYLWTGFLSFSLFLLKKRETVKIPVGFIIIAGWGVPTVLVGILLIVGERNNTSIDSAFFYGKHQIITTAVILFISILMSGVSLMCMNRSRQGSSYGVLNPYSPHNSVEEVEVERSEQNHISATMTQSSPECCCSCQTTNGELSCAKDSKAVSNAVESKVPPIETVDQCVSHCSAQTCVLAQEEQLLQTGDKQLARHVLLCLLLIVGLFANLSSCLWWLFNQEPGRLYVELQFFCAVFNFGQGFICFGIFGLDKHLIILPFKRRLEFFWGGREAAGHTDASVPEEIRMTCQQFVRYHKDHCVKSIVRGRRCGAKISTGIFFGCDLVNWLMQVGLASDRGEAVVYGDRLLKGGVVQHITNEFEFRDEYLYYRFIPK
;
A
#
# COMPACT_ATOMS: atom_id res chain seq x y z
N MET A 1 9.99 -72.51 -16.71
CA MET A 1 10.05 -73.05 -15.34
C MET A 1 10.19 -71.87 -14.37
N ASP A 2 9.32 -70.85 -14.43
CA ASP A 2 7.85 -70.82 -14.17
C ASP A 2 7.66 -70.24 -12.74
N SER A 3 6.70 -69.37 -12.41
CA SER A 3 5.61 -68.73 -13.18
C SER A 3 4.88 -67.76 -12.23
N TYR A 4 4.56 -66.51 -12.64
CA TYR A 4 3.45 -65.66 -12.12
C TYR A 4 3.39 -65.43 -10.57
N SER A 5 2.58 -64.58 -9.94
CA SER A 5 1.66 -63.49 -10.34
C SER A 5 1.45 -62.57 -9.12
N ASP A 6 1.47 -61.26 -9.38
CA ASP A 6 0.40 -60.29 -9.12
C ASP A 6 -0.62 -60.44 -7.96
N PHE A 7 -0.86 -59.28 -7.32
CA PHE A 7 -2.11 -58.75 -6.76
C PHE A 7 -2.89 -59.50 -5.66
N ALA A 8 -2.96 -58.85 -4.49
CA ALA A 8 -4.24 -58.50 -3.86
C ALA A 8 -4.14 -57.10 -3.23
N ALA A 9 -5.23 -56.33 -3.25
CA ALA A 9 -5.23 -54.89 -2.95
C ALA A 9 -6.26 -54.49 -1.89
N LYS A 10 -6.19 -53.20 -1.50
CA LYS A 10 -7.20 -52.33 -0.85
C LYS A 10 -7.27 -52.26 0.68
N ASN A 11 -7.14 -51.00 1.14
CA ASN A 11 -8.00 -50.33 2.13
C ASN A 11 -7.84 -50.77 3.62
N LEU A 12 -8.00 -49.92 4.64
CA LEU A 12 -8.34 -48.49 4.71
C LEU A 12 -7.81 -47.89 6.05
N SER A 13 -7.61 -46.57 6.08
CA SER A 13 -7.78 -45.64 7.24
C SER A 13 -7.00 -45.79 8.57
N SER A 14 -6.56 -44.60 9.03
CA SER A 14 -6.47 -44.12 10.43
C SER A 14 -5.45 -44.69 11.43
N SER A 15 -4.32 -43.97 11.53
CA SER A 15 -3.79 -43.37 12.77
C SER A 15 -3.64 -44.20 14.06
N ALA A 16 -2.39 -44.51 14.42
CA ALA A 16 -1.91 -44.49 15.80
C ALA A 16 -0.38 -44.27 15.85
N ASN A 17 0.10 -43.36 16.70
CA ASN A 17 1.51 -43.26 17.06
C ASN A 17 1.85 -44.38 18.06
N MET A 18 2.85 -45.22 17.77
CA MET A 18 3.57 -45.96 18.82
C MET A 18 4.96 -46.41 18.33
N SER A 19 5.98 -45.59 18.57
CA SER A 19 7.38 -46.01 18.46
C SER A 19 7.79 -46.77 19.71
N LEU A 20 7.58 -48.10 19.71
CA LEU A 20 8.13 -48.97 20.75
C LEU A 20 9.66 -48.95 20.71
N SER A 21 10.27 -48.79 21.87
CA SER A 21 11.72 -48.89 22.07
C SER A 21 12.21 -50.34 21.95
N LEU A 22 13.16 -50.59 21.05
CA LEU A 22 13.95 -51.82 20.99
C LEU A 22 15.37 -51.55 21.54
N PRO A 23 15.85 -52.29 22.54
CA PRO A 23 17.18 -52.08 23.12
C PRO A 23 18.25 -52.86 22.36
N GLY A 24 19.46 -52.31 22.28
CA GLY A 24 20.67 -53.09 22.00
C GLY A 24 21.41 -52.80 20.68
N GLN A 25 21.97 -51.59 20.55
CA GLN A 25 23.25 -51.40 19.86
C GLN A 25 24.02 -50.25 20.52
N ALA A 26 25.05 -50.59 21.29
CA ALA A 26 25.90 -49.63 21.98
C ALA A 26 27.17 -49.36 21.17
N GLY A 27 27.60 -48.10 21.12
CA GLY A 27 29.00 -47.77 20.87
C GLY A 27 29.42 -47.44 19.45
N LEU A 28 28.81 -46.42 18.83
CA LEU A 28 29.57 -45.53 17.93
C LEU A 28 29.14 -44.08 18.17
N ASN A 29 29.94 -43.33 18.94
CA ASN A 29 29.67 -41.92 19.24
C ASN A 29 29.95 -41.04 18.01
N THR A 30 28.92 -40.75 17.21
CA THR A 30 28.92 -39.66 16.22
C THR A 30 28.28 -38.39 16.78
N THR A 31 28.73 -37.96 17.96
CA THR A 31 28.40 -36.64 18.54
C THR A 31 29.19 -35.54 17.82
N SER A 32 28.76 -35.19 16.60
CA SER A 32 29.30 -34.05 15.84
C SER A 32 28.29 -33.40 14.88
N GLY A 33 26.99 -33.50 15.20
CA GLY A 33 26.00 -32.60 14.60
C GLY A 33 26.17 -31.20 15.19
N THR A 34 26.65 -30.26 14.38
CA THR A 34 26.59 -28.82 14.72
C THR A 34 25.14 -28.42 15.01
N PRO A 35 24.88 -27.54 15.99
CA PRO A 35 23.51 -27.22 16.40
C PRO A 35 22.78 -26.44 15.30
N SER A 36 22.00 -27.16 14.48
CA SER A 36 21.14 -26.58 13.46
C SER A 36 19.84 -26.06 14.09
N MET A 37 19.43 -24.85 13.70
CA MET A 37 18.16 -24.25 14.17
C MET A 37 16.99 -25.16 13.80
N SER A 38 16.05 -25.37 14.72
CA SER A 38 14.91 -26.26 14.52
C SER A 38 13.82 -25.66 13.64
N ILE A 39 14.05 -25.61 12.33
CA ILE A 39 13.09 -25.10 11.33
C ILE A 39 11.73 -25.82 11.38
N SER A 40 11.72 -27.08 11.82
CA SER A 40 10.52 -27.88 12.05
C SER A 40 9.57 -27.31 13.11
N ARG A 41 10.07 -26.46 14.04
CA ARG A 41 9.26 -25.75 15.05
C ARG A 41 8.77 -24.39 14.58
N LEU A 42 9.45 -23.77 13.62
CA LEU A 42 9.07 -22.45 13.09
C LEU A 42 7.71 -22.48 12.39
N PHE A 43 7.48 -23.45 11.49
CA PHE A 43 6.22 -23.51 10.74
C PHE A 43 5.00 -23.68 11.67
N PRO A 44 5.01 -24.58 12.68
CA PRO A 44 4.01 -24.61 13.74
C PRO A 44 3.82 -23.26 14.46
N ALA A 45 4.89 -22.61 14.90
CA ALA A 45 4.80 -21.33 15.63
C ALA A 45 4.21 -20.20 14.77
N LEU A 46 4.55 -20.13 13.48
CA LEU A 46 3.94 -19.22 12.52
C LEU A 46 2.46 -19.55 12.30
N LEU A 47 2.12 -20.84 12.11
CA LEU A 47 0.75 -21.29 11.91
C LEU A 47 -0.13 -20.98 13.12
N GLU A 48 0.40 -21.13 14.34
CA GLU A 48 -0.25 -20.73 15.59
C GLU A 48 -0.46 -19.21 15.62
N CYS A 49 0.61 -18.42 15.45
CA CYS A 49 0.55 -16.96 15.50
C CYS A 49 -0.46 -16.38 14.50
N PHE A 50 -0.36 -16.76 13.23
CA PHE A 50 -1.23 -16.27 12.17
C PHE A 50 -2.61 -16.90 12.20
N GLY A 51 -2.76 -18.13 12.73
CA GLY A 51 -4.05 -18.76 12.99
C GLY A 51 -4.86 -18.02 14.05
N ILE A 52 -4.23 -17.64 15.17
CA ILE A 52 -4.90 -16.86 16.24
C ILE A 52 -5.27 -15.46 15.72
N ILE A 53 -4.41 -14.79 14.95
CA ILE A 53 -4.73 -13.52 14.27
C ILE A 53 -5.93 -13.69 13.33
N LEU A 54 -5.98 -14.78 12.54
CA LEU A 54 -7.08 -15.06 11.62
C LEU A 54 -8.41 -15.29 12.36
N CYS A 55 -8.39 -16.05 13.47
CA CYS A 55 -9.55 -16.23 14.34
C CYS A 55 -10.06 -14.90 14.90
N GLY A 56 -9.17 -14.01 15.37
CA GLY A 56 -9.54 -12.67 15.83
C GLY A 56 -10.15 -11.81 14.71
N TYR A 57 -9.58 -11.85 13.51
CA TYR A 57 -10.11 -11.15 12.34
C TYR A 57 -11.51 -11.66 11.93
N ILE A 58 -11.72 -12.98 11.94
CA ILE A 58 -13.03 -13.58 11.65
C ILE A 58 -14.06 -13.19 12.71
N ALA A 59 -13.72 -13.28 14.00
CA ALA A 59 -14.61 -12.91 15.10
C ALA A 59 -15.05 -11.43 15.03
N GLY A 60 -14.13 -10.51 14.71
CA GLY A 60 -14.45 -9.10 14.52
C GLY A 60 -15.23 -8.83 13.23
N ARG A 61 -14.93 -9.53 12.13
CA ARG A 61 -15.66 -9.39 10.85
C ARG A 61 -17.09 -9.93 10.92
N ALA A 62 -17.31 -10.97 11.71
CA ALA A 62 -18.62 -11.53 12.00
C ALA A 62 -19.40 -10.76 13.09
N ASN A 63 -18.79 -9.71 13.68
CA ASN A 63 -19.31 -8.97 14.85
C ASN A 63 -19.63 -9.84 16.08
N ILE A 64 -19.00 -11.03 16.20
CA ILE A 64 -19.07 -11.86 17.43
C ILE A 64 -18.44 -11.09 18.59
N ILE A 65 -17.37 -10.35 18.31
CA ILE A 65 -16.75 -9.41 19.24
C ILE A 65 -16.81 -8.02 18.61
N THR A 66 -17.57 -7.14 19.25
CA THR A 66 -17.77 -5.75 18.84
C THR A 66 -16.51 -4.91 19.03
N SER A 67 -16.41 -3.77 18.33
CA SER A 67 -15.26 -2.85 18.48
C SER A 67 -15.10 -2.31 19.91
N THR A 68 -16.18 -2.20 20.69
CA THR A 68 -16.13 -1.79 22.11
C THR A 68 -15.55 -2.90 22.99
N GLN A 69 -15.98 -4.15 22.82
CA GLN A 69 -15.39 -5.31 23.50
C GLN A 69 -13.91 -5.50 23.12
N ALA A 70 -13.56 -5.32 21.84
CA ALA A 70 -12.16 -5.36 21.38
C ALA A 70 -11.29 -4.30 22.08
N LYS A 71 -11.79 -3.08 22.30
CA LYS A 71 -11.08 -2.06 23.12
C LYS A 71 -10.88 -2.52 24.57
N GLY A 72 -11.86 -3.22 25.16
CA GLY A 72 -11.74 -3.84 26.48
C GLY A 72 -10.60 -4.86 26.53
N LEU A 73 -10.55 -5.79 25.58
CA LEU A 73 -9.47 -6.78 25.45
C LEU A 73 -8.10 -6.10 25.26
N GLY A 74 -8.03 -5.06 24.40
CA GLY A 74 -6.80 -4.28 24.21
C GLY A 74 -6.31 -3.58 25.49
N ASN A 75 -7.22 -3.08 26.32
CA ASN A 75 -6.87 -2.51 27.63
C ASN A 75 -6.34 -3.59 28.59
N PHE A 76 -6.94 -4.79 28.63
CA PHE A 76 -6.44 -5.92 29.42
C PHE A 76 -5.01 -6.30 29.00
N VAL A 77 -4.80 -6.54 27.70
CA VAL A 77 -3.51 -6.91 27.12
C VAL A 77 -2.43 -5.86 27.42
N SER A 78 -2.73 -4.57 27.22
CA SER A 78 -1.74 -3.49 27.32
C SER A 78 -1.49 -2.95 28.74
N ARG A 79 -2.44 -3.10 29.68
CA ARG A 79 -2.33 -2.54 31.04
C ARG A 79 -2.12 -3.57 32.14
N PHE A 80 -2.39 -4.85 31.88
CA PHE A 80 -2.25 -5.92 32.87
C PHE A 80 -1.31 -7.03 32.38
N ALA A 81 -1.67 -7.73 31.30
CA ALA A 81 -0.94 -8.91 30.85
C ALA A 81 0.51 -8.61 30.41
N LEU A 82 0.72 -7.66 29.50
CA LEU A 82 2.07 -7.26 29.07
C LEU A 82 2.90 -6.61 30.19
N PRO A 83 2.37 -5.67 30.99
CA PRO A 83 3.04 -5.16 32.20
C PRO A 83 3.51 -6.25 33.17
N ALA A 84 2.68 -7.26 33.46
CA ALA A 84 3.07 -8.39 34.33
C ALA A 84 4.19 -9.25 33.72
N LEU A 85 4.06 -9.60 32.43
CA LEU A 85 5.08 -10.36 31.69
C LEU A 85 6.44 -9.64 31.68
N LEU A 86 6.44 -8.33 31.43
CA LEU A 86 7.66 -7.51 31.42
C LEU A 86 8.29 -7.41 32.81
N PHE A 87 7.48 -7.17 33.84
CA PHE A 87 7.97 -7.12 35.22
C PHE A 87 8.63 -8.46 35.62
N LYS A 88 7.97 -9.61 35.39
CA LYS A 88 8.54 -10.93 35.68
C LYS A 88 9.89 -11.12 34.98
N ASN A 89 9.94 -10.90 33.67
CA ASN A 89 11.18 -11.12 32.89
C ASN A 89 12.31 -10.16 33.28
N MET A 90 12.02 -8.92 33.67
CA MET A 90 13.04 -7.99 34.20
C MET A 90 13.55 -8.38 35.59
N VAL A 91 12.70 -8.92 36.48
CA VAL A 91 13.15 -9.36 37.81
C VAL A 91 14.04 -10.60 37.74
N VAL A 92 13.79 -11.53 36.82
CA VAL A 92 14.57 -12.77 36.69
C VAL A 92 15.82 -12.60 35.79
N LEU A 93 15.94 -11.48 35.07
CA LEU A 93 17.02 -11.23 34.14
C LEU A 93 18.42 -11.21 34.80
N ASN A 94 19.38 -11.93 34.23
CA ASN A 94 20.78 -11.87 34.68
C ASN A 94 21.61 -10.93 33.79
N PHE A 95 21.77 -9.67 34.21
CA PHE A 95 22.50 -8.64 33.48
C PHE A 95 23.97 -8.98 33.18
N SER A 96 24.59 -9.88 33.94
CA SER A 96 25.98 -10.32 33.71
C SER A 96 26.15 -11.14 32.43
N ASN A 97 25.09 -11.79 31.94
CA ASN A 97 25.11 -12.62 30.74
C ASN A 97 24.69 -11.85 29.47
N VAL A 98 24.33 -10.58 29.61
CA VAL A 98 23.81 -9.75 28.51
C VAL A 98 24.96 -9.27 27.62
N ASN A 99 24.95 -9.64 26.34
CA ASN A 99 25.82 -9.00 25.35
C ASN A 99 25.34 -7.57 25.06
N TRP A 100 25.94 -6.59 25.75
CA TRP A 100 25.69 -5.16 25.56
C TRP A 100 26.10 -4.64 24.17
N SER A 101 27.06 -5.30 23.52
CA SER A 101 27.47 -4.99 22.13
C SER A 101 26.29 -5.19 21.18
N PHE A 102 25.67 -6.37 21.21
CA PHE A 102 24.46 -6.69 20.45
C PHE A 102 23.32 -5.68 20.70
N LEU A 103 23.05 -5.34 21.97
CA LEU A 103 22.01 -4.36 22.32
C LEU A 103 22.30 -2.99 21.70
N TYR A 104 23.54 -2.51 21.83
CA TYR A 104 23.96 -1.23 21.26
C TYR A 104 23.84 -1.22 19.74
N SER A 105 24.30 -2.28 19.06
CA SER A 105 24.21 -2.44 17.61
C SER A 105 22.77 -2.36 17.09
N VAL A 106 21.84 -3.08 17.73
CA VAL A 106 20.42 -3.04 17.34
C VAL A 106 19.79 -1.67 17.64
N LEU A 107 20.20 -0.99 18.72
CA LEU A 107 19.74 0.38 19.01
C LEU A 107 20.28 1.41 18.00
N VAL A 108 21.54 1.29 17.56
CA VAL A 108 22.13 2.14 16.51
C VAL A 108 21.41 1.90 15.18
N ALA A 109 21.14 0.64 14.81
CA ALA A 109 20.36 0.30 13.61
C ALA A 109 18.97 0.94 13.64
N LYS A 110 18.24 0.81 14.76
CA LYS A 110 16.94 1.48 14.95
C LYS A 110 17.06 2.99 14.86
N ALA A 111 18.05 3.60 15.49
CA ALA A 111 18.27 5.04 15.43
C ALA A 111 18.53 5.51 13.97
N ALA A 112 19.35 4.78 13.21
CA ALA A 112 19.62 5.09 11.80
C ALA A 112 18.35 5.04 10.94
N VAL A 113 17.53 3.98 11.07
CA VAL A 113 16.22 3.88 10.38
C VAL A 113 15.29 5.03 10.84
N PHE A 114 15.22 5.30 12.14
CA PHE A 114 14.39 6.36 12.70
C PHE A 114 14.73 7.72 12.09
N PHE A 115 16.00 8.12 12.13
CA PHE A 115 16.46 9.41 11.61
C PHE A 115 16.32 9.49 10.10
N LEU A 116 16.62 8.43 9.34
CA LEU A 116 16.42 8.46 7.88
C LEU A 116 14.94 8.65 7.54
N VAL A 117 14.04 7.86 8.12
CA VAL A 117 12.59 7.97 7.87
C VAL A 117 12.08 9.34 8.34
N CYS A 118 12.59 9.89 9.44
CA CYS A 118 12.22 11.21 9.94
C CYS A 118 12.63 12.31 8.95
N VAL A 119 13.90 12.33 8.52
CA VAL A 119 14.44 13.31 7.57
C VAL A 119 13.74 13.21 6.22
N LEU A 120 13.62 12.01 5.65
CA LEU A 120 12.89 11.80 4.39
C LEU A 120 11.43 12.27 4.50
N THR A 121 10.76 11.98 5.60
CA THR A 121 9.38 12.44 5.84
C THR A 121 9.32 13.97 5.95
N LEU A 122 10.28 14.61 6.63
CA LEU A 122 10.37 16.07 6.74
C LEU A 122 10.68 16.76 5.41
N LEU A 123 11.35 16.10 4.47
CA LEU A 123 11.67 16.61 3.13
C LEU A 123 10.54 16.38 2.12
N VAL A 124 9.82 15.27 2.21
CA VAL A 124 8.80 14.86 1.22
C VAL A 124 7.38 15.24 1.61
N ALA A 125 7.05 15.33 2.90
CA ALA A 125 5.70 15.65 3.35
C ALA A 125 5.34 17.14 3.17
N SER A 126 4.05 17.40 2.91
CA SER A 126 3.53 18.76 2.79
C SER A 126 3.78 19.58 4.07
N PRO A 127 4.03 20.90 3.97
CA PRO A 127 4.28 21.76 5.12
C PRO A 127 3.25 21.61 6.24
N GLU A 128 1.97 21.41 5.90
CA GLU A 128 0.82 21.29 6.80
C GLU A 128 0.81 20.03 7.68
N ASN A 129 1.32 18.88 7.21
CA ASN A 129 1.28 17.61 7.96
C ASN A 129 2.68 17.01 8.22
N ARG A 130 3.77 17.68 7.84
CA ARG A 130 5.13 17.13 7.96
C ARG A 130 5.53 16.73 9.39
N PHE A 131 5.10 17.46 10.42
CA PHE A 131 5.43 17.16 11.81
C PHE A 131 4.59 15.97 12.33
N SER A 132 3.29 15.90 11.95
CA SER A 132 2.42 14.72 12.18
C SER A 132 3.07 13.43 11.68
N LYS A 133 3.49 13.45 10.40
CA LYS A 133 4.10 12.29 9.74
C LYS A 133 5.48 12.00 10.31
N ALA A 134 6.34 13.00 10.44
CA ALA A 134 7.69 12.82 10.98
C ALA A 134 7.73 12.37 12.45
N GLY A 135 6.62 12.51 13.18
CA GLY A 135 6.46 11.91 14.52
C GLY A 135 6.11 10.43 14.49
N LEU A 136 5.13 10.03 13.67
CA LEU A 136 4.58 8.67 13.68
C LEU A 136 5.27 7.70 12.70
N PHE A 137 5.76 8.19 11.56
CA PHE A 137 6.38 7.37 10.51
C PHE A 137 7.70 6.72 10.95
N PRO A 138 8.61 7.42 11.66
CA PRO A 138 9.81 6.79 12.22
C PRO A 138 9.48 5.74 13.28
N ILE A 139 8.55 6.03 14.19
CA ILE A 139 8.08 5.06 15.19
C ILE A 139 7.52 3.80 14.51
N PHE A 140 6.73 3.96 13.44
CA PHE A 140 6.22 2.84 12.63
C PHE A 140 7.35 1.98 12.05
N ALA A 141 8.42 2.60 11.55
CA ALA A 141 9.54 1.91 10.91
C ALA A 141 10.48 1.19 11.90
N THR A 142 10.44 1.51 13.20
CA THR A 142 11.41 0.98 14.19
C THR A 142 10.78 0.22 15.36
N GLN A 143 9.50 0.43 15.65
CA GLN A 143 8.79 -0.27 16.71
C GLN A 143 8.18 -1.58 16.18
N SER A 144 8.84 -2.69 16.49
CA SER A 144 8.44 -4.05 16.08
C SER A 144 7.36 -4.65 17.00
N ASN A 145 6.61 -5.64 16.52
CA ASN A 145 5.72 -6.45 17.35
C ASN A 145 6.51 -7.50 18.15
N ASP A 146 7.41 -7.00 19.00
CA ASP A 146 8.43 -7.75 19.72
C ASP A 146 7.88 -8.90 20.57
N PHE A 147 6.79 -8.65 21.31
CA PHE A 147 6.29 -9.59 22.31
C PHE A 147 5.24 -10.56 21.76
N ALA A 148 4.28 -10.09 20.96
CA ALA A 148 3.17 -10.96 20.52
C ALA A 148 3.52 -11.81 19.29
N LEU A 149 4.42 -11.34 18.42
CA LEU A 149 4.92 -12.11 17.27
C LEU A 149 6.40 -12.48 17.40
N GLY A 150 7.25 -11.57 17.88
CA GLY A 150 8.69 -11.82 17.97
C GLY A 150 9.05 -12.95 18.93
N TYR A 151 8.55 -12.89 20.18
CA TYR A 151 8.91 -13.86 21.22
C TYR A 151 8.63 -15.33 20.84
N PRO A 152 7.41 -15.74 20.41
CA PRO A 152 7.15 -17.15 20.06
C PRO A 152 8.02 -17.67 18.91
N ILE A 153 8.44 -16.78 18.00
CA ILE A 153 9.26 -17.13 16.83
C ILE A 153 10.73 -17.30 17.23
N VAL A 154 11.24 -16.46 18.12
CA VAL A 154 12.59 -16.60 18.68
C VAL A 154 12.66 -17.81 19.61
N GLU A 155 11.62 -18.07 20.40
CA GLU A 155 11.49 -19.28 21.20
C GLU A 155 11.54 -20.53 20.32
N ALA A 156 10.73 -20.61 19.26
CA ALA A 156 10.71 -21.75 18.35
C ALA A 156 12.04 -22.03 17.62
N LEU A 157 12.88 -21.02 17.43
CA LEU A 157 14.16 -21.13 16.70
C LEU A 157 15.39 -21.28 17.61
N TYR A 158 15.42 -20.59 18.75
CA TYR A 158 16.61 -20.41 19.58
C TYR A 158 16.51 -21.04 20.98
N GLN A 159 15.32 -21.39 21.50
CA GLN A 159 15.17 -21.91 22.88
C GLN A 159 16.04 -23.15 23.17
N THR A 160 16.28 -24.00 22.16
CA THR A 160 17.12 -25.21 22.30
C THR A 160 18.61 -24.98 22.13
N THR A 161 19.03 -23.80 21.64
CA THR A 161 20.40 -23.58 21.15
C THR A 161 21.06 -22.37 21.81
N TYR A 162 20.34 -21.25 21.89
CA TYR A 162 20.75 -19.98 22.49
C TYR A 162 19.57 -19.38 23.30
N PRO A 163 19.13 -20.04 24.40
CA PRO A 163 17.97 -19.59 25.18
C PRO A 163 18.10 -18.17 25.75
N GLU A 164 19.33 -17.68 25.93
CA GLU A 164 19.63 -16.31 26.33
C GLU A 164 19.15 -15.25 25.30
N TYR A 165 18.95 -15.61 24.02
CA TYR A 165 18.50 -14.64 23.00
C TYR A 165 17.07 -14.16 23.25
N LEU A 166 16.23 -14.97 23.91
CA LEU A 166 14.86 -14.59 24.29
C LEU A 166 14.88 -13.38 25.26
N GLN A 167 15.93 -13.26 26.09
CA GLN A 167 16.08 -12.18 27.06
C GLN A 167 16.31 -10.82 26.39
N TYR A 168 16.98 -10.80 25.22
CA TYR A 168 17.26 -9.56 24.50
C TYR A 168 15.99 -8.86 23.99
N ILE A 169 14.92 -9.61 23.65
CA ILE A 169 13.63 -9.01 23.24
C ILE A 169 13.08 -8.09 24.33
N TYR A 170 13.14 -8.55 25.58
CA TYR A 170 12.65 -7.81 26.75
C TYR A 170 13.52 -6.59 27.11
N LEU A 171 14.74 -6.48 26.59
CA LEU A 171 15.61 -5.31 26.74
C LEU A 171 15.52 -4.34 25.56
N VAL A 172 15.67 -4.82 24.32
CA VAL A 172 15.70 -3.99 23.11
C VAL A 172 14.40 -3.20 22.95
N ALA A 173 13.25 -3.83 23.18
CA ALA A 173 11.96 -3.20 22.93
C ALA A 173 11.66 -2.01 23.88
N PRO A 174 11.80 -2.12 25.22
CA PRO A 174 11.62 -0.98 26.11
C PRO A 174 12.69 0.11 25.96
N ILE A 175 13.97 -0.25 25.81
CA ILE A 175 15.05 0.74 25.66
C ILE A 175 14.86 1.54 24.36
N SER A 176 14.55 0.86 23.25
CA SER A 176 14.23 1.52 21.98
C SER A 176 13.03 2.46 22.10
N LEU A 177 11.98 2.06 22.81
CA LEU A 177 10.80 2.89 23.01
C LEU A 177 11.13 4.11 23.88
N MET A 178 11.96 3.96 24.91
CA MET A 178 12.38 5.06 25.78
C MET A 178 13.29 6.06 25.05
N MET A 179 14.19 5.61 24.17
CA MET A 179 15.14 6.48 23.47
C MET A 179 14.53 7.17 22.24
N LEU A 180 13.77 6.45 21.40
CA LEU A 180 13.35 6.95 20.09
C LEU A 180 11.94 7.56 20.08
N ASN A 181 10.97 6.97 20.80
CA ASN A 181 9.59 7.50 20.79
C ASN A 181 9.43 8.91 21.40
N PRO A 182 10.23 9.40 22.38
CA PRO A 182 10.12 10.80 22.82
C PRO A 182 10.31 11.79 21.66
N LEU A 183 11.26 11.52 20.75
CA LEU A 183 11.49 12.37 19.58
C LEU A 183 10.23 12.44 18.70
N GLY A 184 9.63 11.27 18.41
CA GLY A 184 8.40 11.21 17.63
C GLY A 184 7.21 11.90 18.31
N PHE A 185 7.09 11.79 19.63
CA PHE A 185 6.06 12.48 20.40
C PHE A 185 6.28 14.00 20.46
N ILE A 186 7.52 14.48 20.50
CA ILE A 186 7.85 15.90 20.35
C ILE A 186 7.36 16.42 18.98
N PHE A 187 7.62 15.70 17.89
CA PHE A 187 7.10 16.04 16.56
C PHE A 187 5.56 16.11 16.52
N CYS A 188 4.86 15.15 17.15
CA CYS A 188 3.40 15.15 17.23
C CYS A 188 2.85 16.32 18.08
N GLU A 189 3.47 16.66 19.22
CA GLU A 189 3.06 17.83 20.02
C GLU A 189 3.36 19.16 19.30
N ILE A 190 4.47 19.27 18.56
CA ILE A 190 4.76 20.43 17.70
C ILE A 190 3.66 20.60 16.64
N GLN A 191 3.22 19.52 16.00
CA GLN A 191 2.09 19.58 15.06
C GLN A 191 0.80 20.03 15.75
N LYS A 192 0.50 19.46 16.93
CA LYS A 192 -0.72 19.79 17.69
C LYS A 192 -0.74 21.26 18.12
N TRP A 193 0.40 21.77 18.58
CA TRP A 193 0.58 23.20 18.89
C TRP A 193 0.37 24.08 17.65
N ARG A 194 0.94 23.70 16.50
CA ARG A 194 0.80 24.50 15.28
C ARG A 194 -0.64 24.53 14.74
N ASN A 195 -1.41 23.45 14.92
CA ASN A 195 -2.83 23.43 14.57
C ASN A 195 -3.64 24.31 15.54
N ASN A 196 -3.28 24.35 16.83
CA ASN A 196 -3.94 25.15 17.86
C ASN A 196 -3.17 26.43 18.19
N ARG A 197 -3.07 27.36 17.23
CA ARG A 197 -2.32 28.65 17.34
C ARG A 197 -2.73 29.56 18.51
N THR A 198 -3.84 29.29 19.19
CA THR A 198 -4.40 30.12 20.27
C THR A 198 -3.69 29.97 21.62
N VAL A 199 -2.81 28.97 21.80
CA VAL A 199 -2.13 28.72 23.08
C VAL A 199 -0.62 28.83 22.92
N SER A 200 -0.03 29.91 23.45
CA SER A 200 1.42 30.02 23.58
C SER A 200 1.92 29.06 24.66
N GLN A 201 2.54 27.95 24.25
CA GLN A 201 3.21 27.03 25.17
C GLN A 201 4.72 27.18 25.06
N SER A 202 5.41 27.21 26.21
CA SER A 202 6.86 27.23 26.23
C SER A 202 7.44 25.94 25.63
N LYS A 203 8.53 26.06 24.86
CA LYS A 203 9.21 24.90 24.24
C LYS A 203 9.58 23.81 25.26
N ILE A 204 9.95 24.22 26.47
CA ILE A 204 10.26 23.35 27.61
C ILE A 204 9.05 22.49 28.02
N LYS A 205 7.84 23.07 28.05
CA LYS A 205 6.60 22.35 28.39
C LYS A 205 6.24 21.29 27.34
N ILE A 206 6.55 21.53 26.07
CA ILE A 206 6.36 20.55 24.98
C ILE A 206 7.27 19.33 25.19
N VAL A 207 8.57 19.55 25.44
CA VAL A 207 9.53 18.46 25.71
C VAL A 207 9.19 17.71 27.00
N GLY A 208 8.85 18.44 28.06
CA GLY A 208 8.42 17.84 29.33
C GLY A 208 7.15 16.99 29.20
N LEU A 209 6.16 17.43 28.42
CA LEU A 209 4.94 16.66 28.17
C LEU A 209 5.20 15.40 27.33
N ALA A 210 6.11 15.46 26.36
CA ALA A 210 6.51 14.31 25.56
C ALA A 210 7.24 13.25 26.40
N LEU A 211 8.21 13.67 27.23
CA LEU A 211 8.90 12.80 28.18
C LEU A 211 7.94 12.19 29.21
N LEU A 212 7.03 13.00 29.76
CA LEU A 212 6.02 12.53 30.71
C LEU A 212 5.13 11.42 30.11
N ARG A 213 4.76 11.51 28.83
CA ARG A 213 3.99 10.43 28.16
C ARG A 213 4.78 9.15 27.95
N VAL A 214 6.10 9.22 27.80
CA VAL A 214 6.95 8.03 27.72
C VAL A 214 7.07 7.37 29.10
N LEU A 215 7.23 8.15 30.16
CA LEU A 215 7.25 7.64 31.54
C LEU A 215 5.89 7.11 32.01
N GLN A 216 4.78 7.70 31.54
CA GLN A 216 3.42 7.20 31.77
C GLN A 216 3.07 5.95 30.94
N ASN A 217 3.96 5.47 30.07
CA ASN A 217 3.73 4.22 29.34
C ASN A 217 3.90 3.03 30.30
N PRO A 218 2.86 2.17 30.49
CA PRO A 218 2.93 1.07 31.44
C PRO A 218 4.06 0.06 31.15
N ILE A 219 4.48 -0.04 29.88
CA ILE A 219 5.64 -0.85 29.46
C ILE A 219 6.93 -0.31 30.10
N VAL A 220 7.19 1.00 29.98
CA VAL A 220 8.40 1.65 30.50
C VAL A 220 8.40 1.61 32.02
N PHE A 221 7.27 1.94 32.63
CA PHE A 221 7.10 1.95 34.08
C PHE A 221 7.36 0.58 34.72
N MET A 222 6.77 -0.50 34.20
CA MET A 222 7.03 -1.84 34.74
C MET A 222 8.45 -2.34 34.48
N VAL A 223 9.10 -1.93 33.39
CA VAL A 223 10.49 -2.29 33.14
C VAL A 223 11.41 -1.64 34.17
N PHE A 224 11.24 -0.36 34.49
CA PHE A 224 12.00 0.29 35.56
C PHE A 224 11.79 -0.35 36.93
N ILE A 225 10.53 -0.66 37.29
CA ILE A 225 10.24 -1.34 38.56
C ILE A 225 10.82 -2.76 38.56
N GLY A 226 10.74 -3.50 37.46
CA GLY A 226 11.32 -4.83 37.33
C GLY A 226 12.85 -4.83 37.48
N ILE A 227 13.54 -3.86 36.87
CA ILE A 227 14.98 -3.67 37.03
C ILE A 227 15.32 -3.32 38.49
N ALA A 228 14.58 -2.40 39.13
CA ALA A 228 14.80 -2.09 40.54
C ALA A 228 14.58 -3.32 41.45
N SER A 229 13.51 -4.08 41.19
CA SER A 229 13.19 -5.31 41.92
C SER A 229 14.21 -6.44 41.66
N ASN A 230 14.86 -6.50 40.50
CA ASN A 230 15.97 -7.45 40.23
C ASN A 230 17.12 -7.28 41.25
N PHE A 231 17.55 -6.03 41.47
CA PHE A 231 18.61 -5.69 42.43
C PHE A 231 18.17 -5.86 43.89
N ILE A 232 16.89 -5.56 44.21
CA ILE A 232 16.36 -5.68 45.57
C ILE A 232 16.13 -7.15 45.98
N LEU A 233 15.67 -8.00 45.04
CA LEU A 233 15.25 -9.37 45.32
C LEU A 233 16.30 -10.44 44.92
N GLY A 234 17.42 -10.03 44.33
CA GLY A 234 18.51 -10.95 43.96
C GLY A 234 18.13 -11.95 42.89
N GLN A 235 17.54 -11.46 41.78
CA GLN A 235 17.10 -12.26 40.62
C GLN A 235 15.99 -13.31 40.89
N LYS A 236 15.29 -13.23 42.03
CA LYS A 236 14.19 -14.15 42.40
C LYS A 236 12.89 -13.41 42.67
N ILE A 237 11.76 -14.02 42.29
CA ILE A 237 10.41 -13.52 42.62
C ILE A 237 9.88 -14.35 43.80
N PRO A 238 9.21 -13.75 44.80
CA PRO A 238 8.51 -14.51 45.83
C PRO A 238 7.41 -15.40 45.23
N GLU A 239 7.32 -16.65 45.67
CA GLU A 239 6.44 -17.68 45.09
C GLU A 239 4.95 -17.28 44.97
N TYR A 240 4.44 -16.53 45.96
CA TYR A 240 3.08 -15.97 45.94
C TYR A 240 2.86 -14.93 44.82
N LEU A 241 3.90 -14.19 44.46
CA LEU A 241 3.85 -13.18 43.40
C LEU A 241 4.14 -13.80 42.03
N GLU A 242 4.99 -14.83 41.95
CA GLU A 242 5.32 -15.52 40.71
C GLU A 242 4.06 -16.14 40.06
N ASN A 243 3.31 -16.96 40.81
CA ASN A 243 2.09 -17.60 40.30
C ASN A 243 1.04 -16.56 39.81
N PHE A 244 0.93 -15.41 40.47
CA PHE A 244 0.06 -14.32 40.05
C PHE A 244 0.53 -13.66 38.75
N LEU A 245 1.84 -13.39 38.63
CA LEU A 245 2.45 -12.82 37.43
C LEU A 245 2.38 -13.79 36.25
N ASP A 246 2.50 -15.10 36.47
CA ASP A 246 2.37 -16.11 35.42
C ASP A 246 0.93 -16.24 34.92
N GLY A 247 -0.06 -16.18 35.81
CA GLY A 247 -1.47 -16.16 35.42
C GLY A 247 -1.81 -14.96 34.50
N LEU A 248 -1.26 -13.78 34.80
CA LEU A 248 -1.42 -12.60 33.94
C LEU A 248 -0.55 -12.68 32.67
N GLY A 249 0.72 -13.06 32.81
CA GLY A 249 1.71 -13.05 31.73
C GLY A 249 1.44 -14.11 30.65
N SER A 250 1.08 -15.33 31.04
CA SER A 250 0.71 -16.41 30.09
C SER A 250 -0.51 -16.05 29.23
N SER A 251 -1.45 -15.28 29.78
CA SER A 251 -2.61 -14.79 29.03
C SER A 251 -2.26 -13.82 27.88
N PHE A 252 -1.06 -13.21 27.89
CA PHE A 252 -0.68 -12.17 26.95
C PHE A 252 -0.64 -12.66 25.50
N SER A 253 0.12 -13.72 25.19
CA SER A 253 0.49 -14.08 23.80
C SER A 253 -0.74 -14.28 22.91
N GLY A 254 -1.58 -15.26 23.24
CA GLY A 254 -2.82 -15.55 22.51
C GLY A 254 -3.80 -14.37 22.49
N SER A 255 -4.00 -13.69 23.63
CA SER A 255 -4.92 -12.55 23.72
C SER A 255 -4.46 -11.37 22.87
N ALA A 256 -3.15 -11.10 22.79
CA ALA A 256 -2.57 -10.02 22.01
C ALA A 256 -2.64 -10.30 20.51
N LEU A 257 -2.36 -11.53 20.08
CA LEU A 257 -2.51 -11.98 18.69
C LEU A 257 -3.96 -11.92 18.23
N PHE A 258 -4.89 -12.38 19.07
CA PHE A 258 -6.33 -12.36 18.78
C PHE A 258 -6.86 -10.91 18.75
N TYR A 259 -6.44 -10.07 19.69
CA TYR A 259 -6.73 -8.63 19.69
C TYR A 259 -6.18 -7.93 18.44
N LEU A 260 -4.96 -8.24 18.02
CA LEU A 260 -4.39 -7.74 16.77
C LEU A 260 -5.30 -8.09 15.58
N GLY A 261 -5.72 -9.35 15.46
CA GLY A 261 -6.71 -9.81 14.48
C GLY A 261 -8.00 -8.97 14.47
N LEU A 262 -8.61 -8.76 15.64
CA LEU A 262 -9.80 -7.90 15.80
C LEU A 262 -9.56 -6.47 15.31
N THR A 263 -8.39 -5.88 15.61
CA THR A 263 -8.09 -4.49 15.19
C THR A 263 -7.86 -4.34 13.69
N MET A 264 -7.51 -5.41 12.97
CA MET A 264 -7.30 -5.36 11.51
C MET A 264 -8.59 -5.12 10.71
N VAL A 265 -9.75 -5.46 11.29
CA VAL A 265 -11.04 -5.45 10.59
C VAL A 265 -11.37 -4.05 10.08
N GLY A 266 -11.59 -3.95 8.76
CA GLY A 266 -11.98 -2.71 8.09
C GLY A 266 -10.91 -1.62 7.98
N GLN A 267 -9.68 -1.81 8.50
CA GLN A 267 -8.64 -0.78 8.42
C GLN A 267 -8.25 -0.46 6.98
N THR A 268 -8.11 -1.49 6.13
CA THR A 268 -7.76 -1.33 4.71
C THR A 268 -8.78 -0.51 3.92
N LYS A 269 -10.05 -0.42 4.36
CA LYS A 269 -11.08 0.45 3.76
C LYS A 269 -10.81 1.94 3.99
N LYS A 270 -9.98 2.30 4.98
CA LYS A 270 -9.58 3.68 5.26
C LYS A 270 -8.52 4.20 4.28
N LEU A 271 -8.00 3.35 3.39
CA LEU A 271 -6.98 3.74 2.41
C LEU A 271 -7.55 4.56 1.25
N THR A 272 -7.13 5.82 1.20
CA THR A 272 -7.32 6.69 0.04
C THR A 272 -6.13 6.58 -0.91
N LYS A 273 -6.37 6.85 -2.20
CA LYS A 273 -5.40 6.71 -3.30
C LYS A 273 -4.04 7.39 -3.06
N GLY A 274 -4.00 8.47 -2.27
CA GLY A 274 -2.78 9.21 -1.97
C GLY A 274 -1.88 8.57 -0.91
N MET A 275 -2.36 7.60 -0.14
CA MET A 275 -1.65 7.07 1.04
C MET A 275 -0.75 5.86 0.72
N PHE A 276 -0.96 5.21 -0.44
CA PHE A 276 -0.16 4.05 -0.87
C PHE A 276 1.34 4.33 -1.03
N VAL A 277 1.74 5.54 -1.45
CA VAL A 277 3.16 5.94 -1.56
C VAL A 277 3.84 5.86 -0.20
N ALA A 278 3.23 6.49 0.83
CA ALA A 278 3.77 6.50 2.17
C ALA A 278 3.80 5.09 2.77
N LEU A 279 2.74 4.30 2.56
CA LEU A 279 2.70 2.90 3.00
C LEU A 279 3.85 2.07 2.44
N ILE A 280 4.10 2.12 1.14
CA ILE A 280 5.13 1.30 0.51
C ILE A 280 6.51 1.68 1.03
N LEU A 281 6.82 2.98 1.13
CA LEU A 281 8.07 3.46 1.72
C LEU A 281 8.25 3.01 3.17
N LEU A 282 7.18 3.04 3.99
CA LEU A 282 7.20 2.58 5.38
C LEU A 282 7.39 1.07 5.50
N ILE A 283 6.74 0.28 4.65
CA ILE A 283 6.87 -1.18 4.64
C ILE A 283 8.28 -1.57 4.17
N THR A 284 8.84 -0.91 3.15
CA THR A 284 10.23 -1.10 2.73
C THR A 284 11.21 -0.70 3.84
N ALA A 285 10.99 0.41 4.53
CA ALA A 285 11.82 0.78 5.69
C ALA A 285 11.77 -0.30 6.79
N LYS A 286 10.57 -0.82 7.09
CA LYS A 286 10.35 -1.77 8.21
C LYS A 286 10.75 -3.22 7.92
N LEU A 287 10.57 -3.70 6.69
CA LEU A 287 10.74 -5.13 6.32
C LEU A 287 11.91 -5.40 5.36
N LEU A 288 12.57 -4.37 4.83
CA LEU A 288 13.78 -4.50 4.02
C LEU A 288 14.97 -3.82 4.71
N MET A 289 14.89 -2.50 4.90
CA MET A 289 16.02 -1.71 5.43
C MET A 289 16.36 -2.05 6.89
N MET A 290 15.35 -2.25 7.74
CA MET A 290 15.52 -2.53 9.16
C MET A 290 16.21 -3.89 9.44
N PRO A 291 15.81 -5.04 8.83
CA PRO A 291 16.57 -6.30 8.90
C PRO A 291 18.05 -6.14 8.52
N PHE A 292 18.31 -5.51 7.37
CA PHE A 292 19.68 -5.31 6.88
C PHE A 292 20.51 -4.46 7.86
N LEU A 293 20.01 -3.31 8.32
CA LEU A 293 20.78 -2.48 9.25
C LEU A 293 20.97 -3.11 10.64
N CYS A 294 19.99 -3.86 11.16
CA CYS A 294 20.18 -4.59 12.42
C CYS A 294 21.37 -5.55 12.32
N ARG A 295 21.46 -6.25 11.19
CA ARG A 295 22.53 -7.21 10.92
C ARG A 295 23.89 -6.53 10.74
N GLU A 296 23.98 -5.58 9.81
CA GLU A 296 25.21 -4.84 9.51
C GLU A 296 25.78 -4.15 10.74
N MET A 297 24.94 -3.55 11.59
CA MET A 297 25.44 -2.92 12.81
C MET A 297 26.00 -3.94 13.81
N VAL A 298 25.49 -5.17 13.85
CA VAL A 298 26.09 -6.23 14.68
C VAL A 298 27.43 -6.67 14.09
N GLU A 299 27.51 -6.91 12.78
CA GLU A 299 28.77 -7.32 12.12
C GLU A 299 29.86 -6.23 12.18
N LEU A 300 29.50 -4.94 12.21
CA LEU A 300 30.45 -3.83 12.28
C LEU A 300 30.89 -3.44 13.70
N LEU A 301 30.01 -3.57 14.69
CA LEU A 301 30.24 -3.08 16.06
C LEU A 301 30.59 -4.19 17.04
N ASP A 302 30.13 -5.44 16.81
CA ASP A 302 30.46 -6.54 17.69
C ASP A 302 31.83 -7.14 17.35
N LYS A 303 32.79 -6.97 18.26
CA LYS A 303 34.20 -7.36 18.10
C LYS A 303 34.63 -8.52 19.01
N SER A 304 33.69 -9.32 19.50
CA SER A 304 34.03 -10.54 20.27
C SER A 304 34.99 -11.48 19.52
N ASP A 305 35.77 -12.30 20.22
CA ASP A 305 36.77 -13.16 19.56
C ASP A 305 36.19 -14.50 19.02
N SER A 306 34.90 -14.78 19.26
CA SER A 306 34.26 -16.06 18.88
C SER A 306 33.40 -15.97 17.62
N VAL A 307 33.97 -16.35 16.47
CA VAL A 307 33.36 -16.34 15.11
C VAL A 307 31.98 -17.03 15.05
N VAL A 308 31.77 -18.10 15.83
CA VAL A 308 30.51 -18.86 15.84
C VAL A 308 29.37 -18.05 16.47
N ASN A 309 29.59 -17.46 17.64
CA ASN A 309 28.58 -16.66 18.35
C ASN A 309 28.23 -15.37 17.60
N HIS A 310 29.21 -14.76 16.92
CA HIS A 310 28.99 -13.61 16.05
C HIS A 310 28.02 -13.91 14.92
N THR A 311 28.24 -15.05 14.24
CA THR A 311 27.41 -15.43 13.10
C THR A 311 25.96 -15.67 13.54
N SER A 312 25.73 -16.28 14.71
CA SER A 312 24.37 -16.48 15.25
C SER A 312 23.72 -15.19 15.78
N LEU A 313 24.47 -14.27 16.40
CA LEU A 313 23.97 -12.97 16.84
C LEU A 313 23.59 -12.07 15.65
N SER A 314 24.40 -12.03 14.60
CA SER A 314 24.10 -11.33 13.33
C SER A 314 22.80 -11.87 12.70
N ASN A 315 22.68 -13.20 12.58
CA ASN A 315 21.49 -13.87 12.08
C ASN A 315 20.24 -13.57 12.93
N TYR A 316 20.38 -13.51 14.26
CA TYR A 316 19.30 -13.15 15.18
C TYR A 316 18.88 -11.68 15.01
N ALA A 317 19.84 -10.74 14.87
CA ALA A 317 19.56 -9.33 14.62
C ALA A 317 18.78 -9.12 13.32
N PHE A 318 19.14 -9.84 12.25
CA PHE A 318 18.42 -9.81 10.99
C PHE A 318 16.96 -10.22 11.17
N LEU A 319 16.71 -11.40 11.74
CA LEU A 319 15.36 -11.92 12.00
C LEU A 319 14.54 -10.96 12.87
N TYR A 320 15.15 -10.41 13.93
CA TYR A 320 14.54 -9.41 14.81
C TYR A 320 14.06 -8.16 14.04
N GLY A 321 14.82 -7.73 13.03
CA GLY A 321 14.43 -6.63 12.15
C GLY A 321 13.22 -6.93 11.27
N VAL A 322 12.98 -8.20 10.90
CA VAL A 322 11.86 -8.65 10.03
C VAL A 322 10.49 -8.57 10.72
N PHE A 323 10.44 -8.57 12.05
CA PHE A 323 9.17 -8.49 12.80
C PHE A 323 8.33 -7.27 12.36
N PRO A 324 7.01 -7.42 12.16
CA PRO A 324 6.19 -6.33 11.62
C PRO A 324 6.03 -5.17 12.59
N ALA A 325 5.50 -4.03 12.11
CA ALA A 325 5.22 -2.87 12.95
C ALA A 325 4.25 -3.18 14.10
N ALA A 326 4.51 -2.63 15.29
CA ALA A 326 3.79 -2.93 16.51
C ALA A 326 2.33 -2.41 16.52
N PRO A 327 1.38 -3.14 17.15
CA PRO A 327 0.02 -2.64 17.37
C PRO A 327 -0.02 -1.32 18.16
N GLY A 328 0.93 -1.11 19.06
CA GLY A 328 1.06 0.11 19.87
C GLY A 328 1.20 1.41 19.05
N VAL A 329 1.76 1.35 17.83
CA VAL A 329 1.92 2.56 16.99
C VAL A 329 0.56 3.14 16.57
N ALA A 330 -0.46 2.30 16.35
CA ALA A 330 -1.81 2.77 16.10
C ALA A 330 -2.48 3.38 17.34
N ILE A 331 -2.14 2.90 18.54
CA ILE A 331 -2.62 3.49 19.79
C ILE A 331 -2.09 4.93 19.91
N PHE A 332 -0.80 5.15 19.63
CA PHE A 332 -0.23 6.50 19.60
C PHE A 332 -0.87 7.37 18.50
N ALA A 333 -1.00 6.85 17.28
CA ALA A 333 -1.68 7.57 16.18
C ALA A 333 -3.11 8.00 16.57
N SER A 334 -3.86 7.12 17.25
CA SER A 334 -5.20 7.39 17.77
C SER A 334 -5.19 8.41 18.92
N GLN A 335 -4.22 8.34 19.84
CA GLN A 335 -4.07 9.27 20.97
C GLN A 335 -3.74 10.70 20.53
N PHE A 336 -2.91 10.84 19.49
CA PHE A 336 -2.60 12.15 18.89
C PHE A 336 -3.64 12.60 17.85
N ASN A 337 -4.57 11.72 17.45
CA ASN A 337 -5.51 11.90 16.34
C ASN A 337 -4.80 12.29 15.02
N MET A 338 -3.75 11.56 14.67
CA MET A 338 -2.82 11.88 13.59
C MET A 338 -2.53 10.65 12.72
N GLU A 339 -2.64 10.81 11.39
CA GLU A 339 -2.28 9.81 10.36
C GLU A 339 -2.82 8.38 10.58
N VAL A 340 -3.91 8.24 11.36
CA VAL A 340 -4.46 6.96 11.84
C VAL A 340 -4.68 5.96 10.70
N GLY A 341 -5.23 6.43 9.56
CA GLY A 341 -5.50 5.58 8.40
C GLY A 341 -4.25 4.99 7.75
N ILE A 342 -3.11 5.71 7.75
CA ILE A 342 -1.84 5.19 7.22
C ILE A 342 -1.25 4.20 8.21
N ILE A 343 -1.21 4.56 9.49
CA ILE A 343 -0.58 3.73 10.54
C ILE A 343 -1.34 2.41 10.75
N THR A 344 -2.69 2.43 10.87
CA THR A 344 -3.45 1.18 11.08
C THR A 344 -3.40 0.27 9.87
N SER A 345 -3.60 0.81 8.66
CA SER A 345 -3.56 0.01 7.44
C SER A 345 -2.15 -0.50 7.14
N GLY A 346 -1.13 0.31 7.39
CA GLY A 346 0.27 -0.06 7.19
C GLY A 346 0.72 -1.16 8.13
N MET A 347 0.27 -1.13 9.39
CA MET A 347 0.54 -2.21 10.35
C MET A 347 -0.06 -3.53 9.87
N VAL A 348 -1.33 -3.52 9.44
CA VAL A 348 -2.00 -4.70 8.88
C VAL A 348 -1.21 -5.26 7.68
N ILE A 349 -0.87 -4.42 6.71
CA ILE A 349 -0.11 -4.86 5.52
C ILE A 349 1.29 -5.35 5.91
N SER A 350 1.97 -4.64 6.82
CA SER A 350 3.28 -5.06 7.35
C SER A 350 3.21 -6.43 8.01
N THR A 351 2.17 -6.75 8.80
CA THR A 351 1.98 -8.07 9.42
C THR A 351 1.75 -9.19 8.40
N PHE A 352 0.96 -8.93 7.35
CA PHE A 352 0.77 -9.92 6.28
C PHE A 352 2.01 -10.12 5.42
N VAL A 353 2.76 -9.06 5.12
CA VAL A 353 3.98 -9.12 4.29
C VAL A 353 5.18 -9.68 5.08
N SER A 354 5.26 -9.46 6.40
CA SER A 354 6.32 -10.04 7.22
C SER A 354 6.24 -11.55 7.32
N ALA A 355 5.05 -12.15 7.24
CA ALA A 355 4.85 -13.59 7.41
C ALA A 355 5.68 -14.45 6.43
N PRO A 356 5.57 -14.28 5.09
CA PRO A 356 6.38 -15.03 4.14
C PRO A 356 7.87 -14.65 4.20
N ILE A 357 8.20 -13.36 4.42
CA ILE A 357 9.61 -12.92 4.52
C ILE A 357 10.28 -13.63 5.70
N MET A 358 9.66 -13.61 6.88
CA MET A 358 10.17 -14.23 8.10
C MET A 358 10.34 -15.74 7.98
N TYR A 359 9.42 -16.44 7.29
CA TYR A 359 9.58 -17.86 6.99
C TYR A 359 10.80 -18.13 6.09
N VAL A 360 10.93 -17.39 4.97
CA VAL A 360 12.04 -17.55 4.02
C VAL A 360 13.38 -17.18 4.67
N SER A 361 13.44 -16.07 5.41
CA SER A 361 14.63 -15.64 6.16
C SER A 361 15.06 -16.70 7.16
N ALA A 362 14.16 -17.12 8.07
CA ALA A 362 14.53 -18.10 9.09
C ALA A 362 14.89 -19.48 8.50
N TRP A 363 14.25 -19.90 7.39
CA TRP A 363 14.67 -21.09 6.64
C TRP A 363 16.09 -20.94 6.10
N LEU A 364 16.41 -19.81 5.48
CA LEU A 364 17.72 -19.54 4.90
C LEU A 364 18.83 -19.44 5.96
N LEU A 365 18.53 -18.90 7.15
CA LEU A 365 19.47 -18.88 8.29
C LEU A 365 19.84 -20.28 8.78
N THR A 366 19.02 -21.31 8.50
CA THR A 366 19.31 -22.71 8.89
C THR A 366 20.30 -23.43 7.99
N ILE A 367 20.61 -22.89 6.80
CA ILE A 367 21.58 -23.51 5.89
C ILE A 367 22.99 -23.37 6.52
N PRO A 368 23.67 -24.47 6.92
CA PRO A 368 24.85 -24.38 7.77
C PRO A 368 26.09 -23.85 7.03
N SER A 369 26.30 -24.31 5.80
CA SER A 369 27.40 -23.93 4.92
C SER A 369 26.91 -23.06 3.76
N MET A 370 27.73 -22.09 3.39
CA MET A 370 27.48 -21.22 2.23
C MET A 370 28.05 -21.87 0.97
N ASP A 371 27.80 -23.18 0.82
CA ASP A 371 28.25 -23.92 -0.35
C ASP A 371 27.48 -23.40 -1.57
N PRO A 372 28.17 -22.90 -2.60
CA PRO A 372 27.52 -22.17 -3.70
C PRO A 372 26.59 -23.06 -4.52
N ASN A 373 26.85 -24.37 -4.56
CA ASN A 373 26.11 -25.35 -5.37
C ASN A 373 24.69 -25.66 -4.85
N PRO A 374 24.49 -26.12 -3.58
CA PRO A 374 23.14 -26.33 -3.05
C PRO A 374 22.36 -25.02 -2.99
N LEU A 375 23.04 -23.89 -2.77
CA LEU A 375 22.40 -22.57 -2.78
C LEU A 375 21.89 -22.18 -4.17
N ALA A 376 22.72 -22.27 -5.22
CA ALA A 376 22.32 -21.97 -6.58
C ALA A 376 21.14 -22.87 -7.03
N SER A 377 21.18 -24.15 -6.66
CA SER A 377 20.08 -25.09 -6.91
C SER A 377 18.78 -24.68 -6.18
N ALA A 378 18.88 -24.30 -4.89
CA ALA A 378 17.71 -23.85 -4.13
C ALA A 378 17.10 -22.55 -4.70
N LEU A 379 17.93 -21.59 -5.11
CA LEU A 379 17.48 -20.37 -5.77
C LEU A 379 16.81 -20.65 -7.12
N GLN A 380 17.36 -21.57 -7.90
CA GLN A 380 16.79 -22.01 -9.18
C GLN A 380 15.42 -22.69 -8.98
N ASN A 381 15.29 -23.57 -7.99
CA ASN A 381 14.03 -24.23 -7.62
C ASN A 381 12.96 -23.21 -7.19
N VAL A 382 13.29 -22.27 -6.30
CA VAL A 382 12.35 -21.22 -5.87
C VAL A 382 11.94 -20.32 -7.04
N SER A 383 12.88 -19.98 -7.92
CA SER A 383 12.60 -19.20 -9.14
C SER A 383 11.66 -19.94 -10.10
N PHE A 384 11.82 -21.26 -10.23
CA PHE A 384 10.98 -22.14 -11.04
C PHE A 384 9.56 -22.24 -10.46
N ASP A 385 9.41 -22.56 -9.17
CA ASP A 385 8.11 -22.69 -8.51
C ASP A 385 7.30 -21.40 -8.60
N ILE A 386 7.94 -20.26 -8.30
CA ILE A 386 7.30 -18.94 -8.39
C ILE A 386 6.92 -18.60 -9.83
N SER A 387 7.76 -18.94 -10.82
CA SER A 387 7.44 -18.74 -12.23
C SER A 387 6.18 -19.50 -12.66
N ILE A 388 5.99 -20.75 -12.23
CA ILE A 388 4.80 -21.55 -12.54
C ILE A 388 3.52 -20.88 -12.02
N VAL A 389 3.49 -20.49 -10.74
CA VAL A 389 2.28 -19.91 -10.15
C VAL A 389 2.04 -18.47 -10.65
N SER A 390 3.11 -17.75 -10.99
CA SER A 390 3.06 -16.45 -11.66
C SER A 390 2.47 -16.56 -13.08
N LEU A 391 2.81 -17.59 -13.87
CA LEU A 391 2.24 -17.82 -15.20
C LEU A 391 0.71 -17.98 -15.19
N ILE A 392 0.15 -18.67 -14.18
CA ILE A 392 -1.30 -18.78 -13.99
C ILE A 392 -1.91 -17.37 -13.77
N SER A 393 -1.30 -16.60 -12.86
CA SER A 393 -1.71 -15.25 -12.51
C SER A 393 -1.61 -14.26 -13.68
N LEU A 394 -0.56 -14.37 -14.49
CA LEU A 394 -0.32 -13.59 -15.71
C LEU A 394 -1.30 -13.94 -16.82
N THR A 395 -1.56 -15.24 -17.05
CA THR A 395 -2.52 -15.70 -18.07
C THR A 395 -3.90 -15.11 -17.81
N TRP A 396 -4.36 -15.14 -16.55
CA TRP A 396 -5.62 -14.53 -16.13
C TRP A 396 -5.62 -13.00 -16.32
N SER A 397 -4.57 -12.33 -15.86
CA SER A 397 -4.45 -10.86 -15.95
C SER A 397 -4.41 -10.36 -17.39
N LEU A 398 -3.65 -11.04 -18.26
CA LEU A 398 -3.56 -10.74 -19.69
C LEU A 398 -4.92 -10.97 -20.38
N THR A 399 -5.60 -12.07 -20.07
CA THR A 399 -6.94 -12.38 -20.57
C THR A 399 -7.94 -11.28 -20.22
N ILE A 400 -7.96 -10.79 -18.97
CA ILE A 400 -8.82 -9.67 -18.56
C ILE A 400 -8.51 -8.39 -19.36
N VAL A 401 -7.22 -8.04 -19.51
CA VAL A 401 -6.83 -6.82 -20.23
C VAL A 401 -7.19 -6.91 -21.72
N LEU A 402 -7.03 -8.07 -22.35
CA LEU A 402 -7.44 -8.33 -23.74
C LEU A 402 -8.96 -8.28 -23.91
N LEU A 403 -9.73 -8.99 -23.07
CA LEU A 403 -11.20 -8.99 -23.08
C LEU A 403 -11.79 -7.59 -22.86
N SER A 404 -11.14 -6.78 -22.01
CA SER A 404 -11.58 -5.40 -21.76
C SER A 404 -11.39 -4.44 -22.95
N LYS A 405 -10.60 -4.84 -23.96
CA LYS A 405 -10.13 -4.01 -25.08
C LYS A 405 -9.38 -2.72 -24.68
N LYS A 406 -9.07 -2.53 -23.39
CA LYS A 406 -8.36 -1.33 -22.88
C LYS A 406 -6.87 -1.31 -23.20
N TYR A 407 -6.31 -2.40 -23.72
CA TYR A 407 -4.91 -2.48 -24.14
C TYR A 407 -4.47 -1.42 -25.18
N LYS A 408 -5.41 -0.76 -25.88
CA LYS A 408 -5.11 0.36 -26.80
C LYS A 408 -5.03 1.73 -26.11
N GLN A 409 -5.39 1.83 -24.84
CA GLN A 409 -5.42 3.08 -24.08
C GLN A 409 -4.19 3.20 -23.18
N LEU A 410 -3.60 4.39 -23.08
CA LEU A 410 -2.64 4.68 -22.01
C LEU A 410 -3.36 4.81 -20.66
N PRO A 411 -2.79 4.36 -19.54
CA PRO A 411 -1.49 3.67 -19.40
C PRO A 411 -1.55 2.15 -19.61
N HIS A 412 -2.74 1.56 -19.80
CA HIS A 412 -2.96 0.11 -19.93
C HIS A 412 -2.08 -0.53 -21.00
N MET A 413 -1.88 0.13 -22.14
CA MET A 413 -1.02 -0.37 -23.24
C MET A 413 0.43 -0.65 -22.80
N ILE A 414 0.99 0.18 -21.92
CA ILE A 414 2.33 -0.04 -21.35
C ILE A 414 2.29 -1.18 -20.34
N THR A 415 1.22 -1.28 -19.56
CA THR A 415 0.99 -2.38 -18.62
C THR A 415 0.83 -3.72 -19.34
N THR A 416 0.19 -3.76 -20.52
CA THR A 416 0.13 -4.97 -21.35
C THR A 416 1.52 -5.42 -21.80
N ASN A 417 2.38 -4.49 -22.24
CA ASN A 417 3.75 -4.84 -22.63
C ASN A 417 4.57 -5.35 -21.44
N LEU A 418 4.44 -4.72 -20.26
CA LEU A 418 5.02 -5.20 -19.01
C LEU A 418 4.56 -6.63 -18.67
N LEU A 419 3.26 -6.93 -18.76
CA LEU A 419 2.72 -8.27 -18.53
C LEU A 419 3.25 -9.31 -19.53
N VAL A 420 3.43 -8.92 -20.80
CA VAL A 420 4.03 -9.80 -21.83
C VAL A 420 5.51 -10.05 -21.53
N ALA A 421 6.28 -9.03 -21.11
CA ALA A 421 7.66 -9.19 -20.68
C ALA A 421 7.79 -10.12 -19.47
N GLN A 422 6.93 -9.96 -18.45
CA GLN A 422 6.86 -10.86 -17.29
C GLN A 422 6.52 -12.30 -17.69
N PHE A 423 5.59 -12.49 -18.63
CA PHE A 423 5.18 -13.81 -19.11
C PHE A 423 6.32 -14.53 -19.85
N ILE A 424 7.04 -13.82 -20.74
CA ILE A 424 8.21 -14.38 -21.42
C ILE A 424 9.34 -14.67 -20.43
N ALA A 425 9.57 -13.81 -19.43
CA ALA A 425 10.60 -14.04 -18.41
C ALA A 425 10.31 -15.29 -17.56
N CYS A 426 9.05 -15.51 -17.17
CA CYS A 426 8.66 -16.73 -16.44
C CYS A 426 8.81 -18.00 -17.30
N ILE A 427 8.46 -17.94 -18.60
CA ILE A 427 8.72 -19.06 -19.53
C ILE A 427 10.22 -19.31 -19.69
N GLY A 428 11.03 -18.24 -19.83
CA GLY A 428 12.48 -18.33 -19.92
C GLY A 428 13.12 -18.98 -18.69
N MET A 429 12.63 -18.67 -17.49
CA MET A 429 13.12 -19.26 -16.24
C MET A 429 12.71 -20.73 -16.09
N VAL A 430 11.48 -21.08 -16.51
CA VAL A 430 11.04 -22.48 -16.57
C VAL A 430 11.89 -23.28 -17.54
N ALA A 431 12.15 -22.75 -18.75
CA ALA A 431 13.04 -23.38 -19.73
C ALA A 431 14.47 -23.53 -19.20
N TRP A 432 15.03 -22.49 -18.56
CA TRP A 432 16.37 -22.51 -17.96
C TRP A 432 16.55 -23.66 -16.96
N ASN A 433 15.52 -23.97 -16.16
CA ASN A 433 15.59 -25.07 -15.18
C ASN A 433 15.73 -26.48 -15.83
N PHE A 434 15.32 -26.64 -17.09
CA PHE A 434 15.54 -27.86 -17.87
C PHE A 434 16.88 -27.79 -18.61
N THR A 435 17.13 -26.70 -19.35
CA THR A 435 18.31 -26.57 -20.23
C THR A 435 19.65 -26.49 -19.47
N VAL A 436 19.69 -26.06 -18.21
CA VAL A 436 20.90 -26.14 -17.36
C VAL A 436 21.35 -27.59 -17.11
N LYS A 437 20.47 -28.58 -17.28
CA LYS A 437 20.78 -30.01 -17.13
C LYS A 437 21.17 -30.66 -18.46
N GLU A 438 21.08 -29.93 -19.57
CA GLU A 438 21.46 -30.38 -20.90
C GLU A 438 22.84 -29.80 -21.28
N GLU A 439 23.68 -30.58 -21.93
CA GLU A 439 25.03 -30.15 -22.35
C GLU A 439 25.03 -29.25 -23.61
N ASP A 440 23.88 -29.03 -24.26
CA ASP A 440 23.81 -28.22 -25.49
C ASP A 440 23.92 -26.71 -25.21
N VAL A 441 25.14 -26.22 -25.46
CA VAL A 441 25.53 -24.81 -25.44
C VAL A 441 24.60 -23.89 -26.26
N THR A 442 24.11 -24.37 -27.40
CA THR A 442 23.29 -23.58 -28.33
C THR A 442 21.93 -23.29 -27.72
N ILE A 443 21.32 -24.29 -27.10
CA ILE A 443 20.02 -24.17 -26.43
C ILE A 443 20.17 -23.29 -25.18
N GLN A 444 21.26 -23.45 -24.40
CA GLN A 444 21.54 -22.59 -23.25
C GLN A 444 21.64 -21.10 -23.65
N ILE A 445 22.37 -20.77 -24.73
CA ILE A 445 22.47 -19.40 -25.24
C ILE A 445 21.11 -18.88 -25.70
N LEU A 446 20.33 -19.68 -26.44
CA LEU A 446 19.01 -19.28 -26.92
C LEU A 446 18.04 -18.99 -25.77
N VAL A 447 17.98 -19.85 -24.75
CA VAL A 447 17.14 -19.65 -23.57
C VAL A 447 17.61 -18.43 -22.76
N PHE A 448 18.92 -18.24 -22.62
CA PHE A 448 19.49 -17.04 -21.99
C PHE A 448 19.05 -15.74 -22.70
N ILE A 449 19.07 -15.71 -24.03
CA ILE A 449 18.64 -14.54 -24.82
C ILE A 449 17.18 -14.19 -24.53
N PHE A 450 16.28 -15.19 -24.53
CA PHE A 450 14.86 -14.97 -24.22
C PHE A 450 14.64 -14.51 -22.77
N LEU A 451 15.31 -15.14 -21.82
CA LEU A 451 15.21 -14.82 -20.39
C LEU A 451 15.70 -13.40 -20.09
N TYR A 452 16.91 -13.03 -20.50
CA TYR A 452 17.48 -11.73 -20.15
C TYR A 452 16.89 -10.57 -20.96
N SER A 453 16.52 -10.77 -22.23
CA SER A 453 15.84 -9.72 -23.01
C SER A 453 14.49 -9.36 -22.38
N SER A 454 13.73 -10.34 -21.90
CA SER A 454 12.42 -10.12 -21.26
C SER A 454 12.52 -9.63 -19.82
N LEU A 455 13.51 -10.09 -19.05
CA LEU A 455 13.77 -9.60 -17.69
C LEU A 455 14.23 -8.12 -17.70
N TYR A 456 15.19 -7.75 -18.54
CA TYR A 456 15.61 -6.36 -18.72
C TYR A 456 14.48 -5.46 -19.27
N SER A 457 13.64 -6.00 -20.16
CA SER A 457 12.44 -5.30 -20.63
C SER A 457 11.48 -5.01 -19.48
N THR A 458 11.23 -5.98 -18.59
CA THR A 458 10.41 -5.83 -17.39
C THR A 458 10.90 -4.69 -16.48
N TYR A 459 12.22 -4.57 -16.31
CA TYR A 459 12.83 -3.46 -15.55
C TYR A 459 12.58 -2.10 -16.21
N LEU A 460 12.81 -1.95 -17.52
CA LEU A 460 12.56 -0.68 -18.22
C LEU A 460 11.07 -0.31 -18.28
N TRP A 461 10.20 -1.29 -18.47
CA TRP A 461 8.75 -1.07 -18.53
C TRP A 461 8.18 -0.47 -17.24
N THR A 462 8.76 -0.79 -16.09
CA THR A 462 8.40 -0.17 -14.80
C THR A 462 8.63 1.35 -14.82
N GLY A 463 9.77 1.80 -15.34
CA GLY A 463 10.10 3.22 -15.47
C GLY A 463 9.30 3.93 -16.56
N PHE A 464 9.08 3.29 -17.72
CA PHE A 464 8.21 3.83 -18.75
C PHE A 464 6.75 3.94 -18.31
N LEU A 465 6.26 3.02 -17.48
CA LEU A 465 4.93 3.15 -16.87
C LEU A 465 4.86 4.40 -15.99
N SER A 466 5.82 4.60 -15.08
CA SER A 466 5.88 5.80 -14.23
C SER A 466 5.94 7.10 -15.04
N PHE A 467 6.80 7.15 -16.06
CA PHE A 467 6.94 8.29 -16.97
C PHE A 467 5.64 8.57 -17.74
N SER A 468 4.93 7.53 -18.20
CA SER A 468 3.65 7.68 -18.90
C SER A 468 2.55 8.24 -17.98
N LEU A 469 2.53 7.86 -16.70
CA LEU A 469 1.58 8.38 -15.70
C LEU A 469 1.81 9.88 -15.45
N PHE A 470 3.09 10.31 -15.41
CA PHE A 470 3.44 11.73 -15.34
C PHE A 470 2.99 12.50 -16.59
N LEU A 471 3.27 12.00 -17.80
CA LEU A 471 2.84 12.65 -19.05
C LEU A 471 1.31 12.72 -19.18
N LEU A 472 0.58 11.67 -18.79
CA LEU A 472 -0.88 11.64 -18.77
C LEU A 472 -1.50 12.71 -17.85
N LYS A 473 -0.78 13.11 -16.79
CA LYS A 473 -1.22 14.19 -15.89
C LYS A 473 -0.94 15.59 -16.45
N LYS A 474 0.09 15.75 -17.30
CA LYS A 474 0.48 17.03 -17.92
C LYS A 474 -0.20 17.27 -19.29
N ARG A 475 -1.41 16.75 -19.47
CA ARG A 475 -2.04 16.43 -20.78
C ARG A 475 -2.31 17.62 -21.71
N GLU A 476 -2.23 18.86 -21.21
CA GLU A 476 -2.52 20.07 -21.98
C GLU A 476 -1.42 20.46 -22.99
N THR A 477 -0.21 19.87 -22.94
CA THR A 477 0.93 20.39 -23.71
C THR A 477 1.77 19.38 -24.53
N VAL A 478 1.65 18.07 -24.33
CA VAL A 478 2.60 17.10 -24.94
C VAL A 478 1.88 15.90 -25.59
N LYS A 479 2.13 15.69 -26.89
CA LYS A 479 1.79 14.44 -27.60
C LYS A 479 2.78 13.34 -27.17
N ILE A 480 2.29 12.24 -26.62
CA ILE A 480 3.13 11.12 -26.15
C ILE A 480 3.57 10.27 -27.36
N PRO A 481 4.88 10.10 -27.64
CA PRO A 481 5.37 9.29 -28.76
C PRO A 481 5.34 7.80 -28.40
N VAL A 482 4.13 7.24 -28.31
CA VAL A 482 3.88 5.89 -27.79
C VAL A 482 4.67 4.79 -28.53
N GLY A 483 4.80 4.89 -29.86
CA GLY A 483 5.59 3.92 -30.65
C GLY A 483 7.07 3.90 -30.26
N PHE A 484 7.66 5.06 -29.98
CA PHE A 484 9.06 5.15 -29.53
C PHE A 484 9.26 4.48 -28.17
N ILE A 485 8.30 4.63 -27.25
CA ILE A 485 8.36 3.97 -25.93
C ILE A 485 8.32 2.44 -26.07
N ILE A 486 7.52 1.89 -27.00
CA ILE A 486 7.49 0.44 -27.26
C ILE A 486 8.79 -0.05 -27.89
N ILE A 487 9.30 0.67 -28.89
CA ILE A 487 10.58 0.33 -29.54
C ILE A 487 11.72 0.37 -28.52
N ALA A 488 11.76 1.37 -27.63
CA ALA A 488 12.76 1.45 -26.56
C ALA A 488 12.60 0.31 -25.52
N GLY A 489 11.37 -0.01 -25.13
CA GLY A 489 11.05 -1.04 -24.12
C GLY A 489 11.47 -2.46 -24.49
N TRP A 490 11.50 -2.79 -25.78
CA TRP A 490 11.98 -4.09 -26.27
C TRP A 490 13.36 -4.03 -26.94
N GLY A 491 13.67 -2.96 -27.67
CA GLY A 491 14.91 -2.81 -28.42
C GLY A 491 16.14 -2.63 -27.53
N VAL A 492 16.08 -1.77 -26.50
CA VAL A 492 17.24 -1.54 -25.61
C VAL A 492 17.67 -2.82 -24.87
N PRO A 493 16.75 -3.63 -24.27
CA PRO A 493 17.08 -4.93 -23.70
C PRO A 493 17.78 -5.88 -24.68
N THR A 494 17.20 -6.07 -25.87
CA THR A 494 17.73 -7.01 -26.87
C THR A 494 19.10 -6.59 -27.39
N VAL A 495 19.33 -5.28 -27.59
CA VAL A 495 20.66 -4.76 -27.98
C VAL A 495 21.68 -4.96 -26.86
N LEU A 496 21.32 -4.71 -25.59
CA LEU A 496 22.23 -4.91 -24.46
C LEU A 496 22.58 -6.39 -24.24
N VAL A 497 21.62 -7.30 -24.43
CA VAL A 497 21.89 -8.74 -24.45
C VAL A 497 22.80 -9.11 -25.63
N GLY A 498 22.55 -8.58 -26.83
CA GLY A 498 23.42 -8.80 -27.99
C GLY A 498 24.87 -8.35 -27.77
N ILE A 499 25.08 -7.19 -27.13
CA ILE A 499 26.42 -6.73 -26.71
C ILE A 499 27.04 -7.69 -25.69
N LEU A 500 26.24 -8.19 -24.73
CA LEU A 500 26.70 -9.15 -23.73
C LEU A 500 27.15 -10.48 -24.36
N LEU A 501 26.49 -10.97 -25.41
CA LEU A 501 26.90 -12.17 -26.16
C LEU A 501 28.26 -11.99 -26.87
N ILE A 502 28.57 -10.76 -27.31
CA ILE A 502 29.79 -10.44 -28.07
C ILE A 502 30.98 -10.18 -27.14
N VAL A 503 30.75 -9.51 -26.01
CA VAL A 503 31.80 -9.02 -25.09
C VAL A 503 31.98 -9.94 -23.87
N GLY A 504 30.95 -10.70 -23.50
CA GLY A 504 30.94 -11.48 -22.26
C GLY A 504 31.73 -12.78 -22.37
N GLU A 505 32.69 -12.96 -21.47
CA GLU A 505 33.27 -14.27 -21.19
C GLU A 505 32.25 -15.15 -20.46
N ARG A 506 31.99 -16.35 -20.99
CA ARG A 506 31.00 -17.28 -20.43
C ARG A 506 31.59 -18.04 -19.24
N ASN A 507 30.84 -18.08 -18.14
CA ASN A 507 31.18 -18.91 -17.00
C ASN A 507 30.56 -20.31 -17.14
N ASN A 508 31.38 -21.30 -17.52
CA ASN A 508 30.91 -22.68 -17.72
C ASN A 508 30.61 -23.44 -16.40
N THR A 509 30.84 -22.85 -15.22
CA THR A 509 30.62 -23.52 -13.92
C THR A 509 29.41 -23.01 -13.14
N SER A 510 28.76 -21.91 -13.58
CA SER A 510 27.62 -21.32 -12.87
C SER A 510 26.27 -21.91 -13.30
N ILE A 511 25.60 -22.58 -12.37
CA ILE A 511 24.22 -23.08 -12.49
C ILE A 511 23.19 -21.93 -12.58
N ASP A 512 23.46 -20.81 -11.89
CA ASP A 512 22.58 -19.65 -11.86
C ASP A 512 22.73 -18.78 -13.13
N SER A 513 21.58 -18.51 -13.76
CA SER A 513 21.42 -17.63 -14.91
C SER A 513 22.03 -16.23 -14.71
N ALA A 514 22.06 -15.72 -13.47
CA ALA A 514 22.55 -14.38 -13.14
C ALA A 514 24.06 -14.18 -13.34
N PHE A 515 24.82 -15.28 -13.40
CA PHE A 515 26.28 -15.28 -13.49
C PHE A 515 26.85 -15.85 -14.79
N PHE A 516 26.00 -16.19 -15.76
CA PHE A 516 26.38 -16.87 -16.99
C PHE A 516 27.43 -16.10 -17.82
N TYR A 517 27.39 -14.77 -17.80
CA TYR A 517 28.42 -13.86 -18.37
C TYR A 517 29.15 -13.02 -17.29
N GLY A 518 29.12 -13.49 -16.03
CA GLY A 518 29.89 -12.95 -14.90
C GLY A 518 29.75 -11.43 -14.68
N LYS A 519 30.89 -10.76 -14.50
CA LYS A 519 30.97 -9.33 -14.12
C LYS A 519 30.23 -8.42 -15.11
N HIS A 520 30.34 -8.69 -16.40
CA HIS A 520 29.73 -7.87 -17.46
C HIS A 520 28.20 -7.86 -17.36
N GLN A 521 27.59 -9.02 -17.08
CA GLN A 521 26.14 -9.17 -16.94
C GLN A 521 25.59 -8.35 -15.76
N ILE A 522 26.30 -8.37 -14.63
CA ILE A 522 25.89 -7.69 -13.39
C ILE A 522 26.01 -6.17 -13.55
N ILE A 523 27.06 -5.69 -14.22
CA ILE A 523 27.22 -4.27 -14.58
C ILE A 523 26.07 -3.83 -15.51
N THR A 524 25.77 -4.59 -16.58
CA THR A 524 24.65 -4.30 -17.49
C THR A 524 23.31 -4.26 -16.75
N THR A 525 23.07 -5.23 -15.85
CA THR A 525 21.86 -5.30 -15.02
C THR A 525 21.73 -4.06 -14.12
N ALA A 526 22.80 -3.70 -13.41
CA ALA A 526 22.83 -2.54 -12.52
C ALA A 526 22.53 -1.22 -13.26
N VAL A 527 23.08 -1.02 -14.46
CA VAL A 527 22.85 0.19 -15.28
C VAL A 527 21.37 0.31 -15.68
N ILE A 528 20.75 -0.77 -16.16
CA ILE A 528 19.33 -0.78 -16.55
C ILE A 528 18.42 -0.46 -15.35
N LEU A 529 18.69 -1.10 -14.21
CA LEU A 529 17.95 -0.87 -12.96
C LEU A 529 18.07 0.57 -12.49
N PHE A 530 19.29 1.12 -12.46
CA PHE A 530 19.56 2.51 -12.07
C PHE A 530 18.81 3.52 -12.94
N ILE A 531 18.85 3.36 -14.27
CA ILE A 531 18.11 4.21 -15.22
C ILE A 531 16.60 4.13 -14.97
N SER A 532 16.06 2.92 -14.77
CA SER A 532 14.63 2.74 -14.51
C SER A 532 14.19 3.32 -13.16
N ILE A 533 15.00 3.19 -12.12
CA ILE A 533 14.76 3.79 -10.79
C ILE A 533 14.79 5.32 -10.86
N LEU A 534 15.79 5.92 -11.53
CA LEU A 534 15.86 7.37 -11.71
C LEU A 534 14.64 7.90 -12.48
N MET A 535 14.33 7.30 -13.63
CA MET A 535 13.15 7.65 -14.43
C MET A 535 11.85 7.52 -13.63
N SER A 536 11.73 6.45 -12.84
CA SER A 536 10.59 6.21 -11.96
C SER A 536 10.46 7.27 -10.86
N GLY A 537 11.54 7.53 -10.13
CA GLY A 537 11.58 8.45 -8.98
C GLY A 537 11.32 9.90 -9.38
N VAL A 538 11.98 10.38 -10.44
CA VAL A 538 11.76 11.74 -10.98
C VAL A 538 10.31 11.91 -11.42
N SER A 539 9.75 10.95 -12.16
CA SER A 539 8.36 11.01 -12.65
C SER A 539 7.35 11.06 -11.50
N LEU A 540 7.51 10.22 -10.47
CA LEU A 540 6.64 10.22 -9.29
C LEU A 540 6.79 11.50 -8.45
N MET A 541 8.01 12.01 -8.26
CA MET A 541 8.26 13.25 -7.53
C MET A 541 7.60 14.46 -8.21
N CYS A 542 7.76 14.58 -9.53
CA CYS A 542 7.14 15.63 -10.34
C CYS A 542 5.60 15.52 -10.31
N MET A 543 5.06 14.30 -10.41
CA MET A 543 3.62 14.04 -10.30
C MET A 543 3.06 14.46 -8.93
N ASN A 544 3.82 14.28 -7.84
CA ASN A 544 3.42 14.68 -6.49
C ASN A 544 3.49 16.21 -6.30
N ARG A 545 4.59 16.87 -6.71
CA ARG A 545 4.70 18.36 -6.64
C ARG A 545 3.58 19.06 -7.42
N SER A 546 3.24 18.57 -8.62
CA SER A 546 2.11 19.07 -9.42
C SER A 546 0.75 18.99 -8.69
N ARG A 547 0.56 18.01 -7.80
CA ARG A 547 -0.68 17.89 -7.00
C ARG A 547 -0.82 19.03 -5.98
N GLN A 548 0.30 19.54 -5.46
CA GLN A 548 0.31 20.62 -4.48
C GLN A 548 -0.12 21.96 -5.11
N GLY A 549 0.37 22.26 -6.32
CA GLY A 549 0.08 23.53 -7.02
C GLY A 549 -1.37 23.65 -7.52
N SER A 550 -1.96 22.57 -8.04
CA SER A 550 -3.35 22.59 -8.54
C SER A 550 -4.38 22.84 -7.42
N SER A 551 -4.08 22.47 -6.17
CA SER A 551 -5.01 22.67 -5.05
C SER A 551 -5.17 24.14 -4.63
N TYR A 552 -4.27 25.04 -5.05
CA TYR A 552 -4.40 26.49 -4.81
C TYR A 552 -5.26 27.20 -5.86
N GLY A 553 -5.45 26.62 -7.06
CA GLY A 553 -6.24 27.23 -8.14
C GLY A 553 -7.75 26.92 -8.11
N VAL A 554 -8.18 25.95 -7.30
CA VAL A 554 -9.57 25.43 -7.30
C VAL A 554 -10.36 25.87 -6.06
N LEU A 555 -9.70 26.49 -5.07
CA LEU A 555 -10.30 26.83 -3.77
C LEU A 555 -10.77 28.29 -3.62
N ASN A 556 -10.82 29.09 -4.70
CA ASN A 556 -11.45 30.41 -4.60
C ASN A 556 -12.20 30.89 -5.86
N PRO A 557 -13.48 30.54 -6.03
CA PRO A 557 -14.42 31.20 -6.94
C PRO A 557 -15.13 32.41 -6.30
N TYR A 558 -14.89 32.72 -5.03
CA TYR A 558 -15.63 33.72 -4.24
C TYR A 558 -14.70 34.73 -3.59
N SER A 559 -14.22 35.69 -4.40
CA SER A 559 -13.85 37.00 -3.89
C SER A 559 -15.03 37.95 -4.10
N PRO A 560 -15.77 38.36 -3.05
CA PRO A 560 -16.73 39.43 -3.19
C PRO A 560 -15.98 40.74 -3.44
N HIS A 561 -16.43 41.52 -4.43
CA HIS A 561 -16.02 42.91 -4.59
C HIS A 561 -16.69 43.77 -3.51
N ASN A 562 -16.07 44.94 -3.23
CA ASN A 562 -16.45 45.96 -2.24
C ASN A 562 -15.99 45.61 -0.79
N SER A 563 -15.45 46.54 0.00
CA SER A 563 -15.30 48.00 -0.18
C SER A 563 -14.08 48.55 0.59
N VAL A 564 -13.64 49.72 0.13
CA VAL A 564 -12.84 50.76 0.82
C VAL A 564 -12.72 50.62 2.34
N GLU A 565 -11.47 50.57 2.83
CA GLU A 565 -10.98 51.38 3.97
C GLU A 565 -9.44 51.34 3.98
N GLU A 566 -8.81 52.46 3.63
CA GLU A 566 -7.38 52.69 3.84
C GLU A 566 -7.14 53.25 5.24
N VAL A 567 -6.07 52.83 5.91
CA VAL A 567 -5.51 53.54 7.07
C VAL A 567 -4.12 54.03 6.68
N GLU A 568 -3.92 55.34 6.83
CA GLU A 568 -2.75 56.09 6.39
C GLU A 568 -1.46 55.72 7.15
N VAL A 569 -0.32 55.68 6.44
CA VAL A 569 0.99 56.18 6.94
C VAL A 569 1.76 56.82 5.77
N GLU A 570 2.43 57.93 6.04
CA GLU A 570 2.97 58.89 5.05
C GLU A 570 4.27 58.52 4.30
N ARG A 571 4.43 59.16 3.13
CA ARG A 571 5.67 59.77 2.52
C ARG A 571 6.96 58.94 2.39
N SER A 572 7.45 58.83 1.14
CA SER A 572 8.36 59.84 0.57
C SER A 572 8.54 59.69 -0.96
N GLU A 573 8.63 60.82 -1.66
CA GLU A 573 9.36 61.17 -2.91
C GLU A 573 9.69 60.10 -4.00
N GLN A 574 9.83 60.42 -5.30
CA GLN A 574 9.43 61.53 -6.18
C GLN A 574 9.97 61.17 -7.59
N ASN A 575 9.15 61.19 -8.67
CA ASN A 575 9.53 61.68 -10.02
C ASN A 575 8.51 61.37 -11.13
N HIS A 576 8.45 62.28 -12.10
CA HIS A 576 7.63 62.26 -13.32
C HIS A 576 8.10 61.17 -14.33
N ILE A 577 7.31 60.74 -15.32
CA ILE A 577 7.10 61.42 -16.63
C ILE A 577 5.81 60.92 -17.34
N SER A 578 5.32 61.74 -18.27
CA SER A 578 3.95 61.80 -18.84
C SER A 578 3.59 60.84 -19.99
N ALA A 579 2.27 60.80 -20.27
CA ALA A 579 1.56 60.41 -21.52
C ALA A 579 1.50 58.90 -21.87
N THR A 580 0.42 58.36 -22.45
CA THR A 580 -0.64 58.97 -23.27
C THR A 580 -2.00 58.26 -23.07
N MET A 581 -3.12 58.98 -23.24
CA MET A 581 -4.47 58.38 -23.31
C MET A 581 -4.70 57.62 -24.63
N THR A 582 -5.48 56.53 -24.59
CA THR A 582 -6.74 56.39 -25.37
C THR A 582 -7.52 55.13 -24.98
N GLN A 583 -8.84 55.16 -25.16
CA GLN A 583 -9.79 54.10 -24.83
C GLN A 583 -9.98 53.12 -26.00
N SER A 584 -10.27 51.84 -25.72
CA SER A 584 -11.33 51.07 -26.42
C SER A 584 -11.50 49.65 -25.85
N SER A 585 -12.73 49.28 -25.51
CA SER A 585 -13.20 47.90 -25.35
C SER A 585 -13.41 47.22 -26.71
N PRO A 586 -13.55 45.88 -26.76
CA PRO A 586 -14.80 45.36 -27.35
C PRO A 586 -15.39 44.10 -26.68
N GLU A 587 -16.69 43.90 -26.91
CA GLU A 587 -17.51 42.76 -26.47
C GLU A 587 -17.58 41.59 -27.48
N CYS A 588 -18.39 40.58 -27.15
CA CYS A 588 -18.47 39.22 -27.68
C CYS A 588 -19.44 39.03 -28.88
N CYS A 589 -19.24 37.95 -29.64
CA CYS A 589 -20.03 37.46 -30.78
C CYS A 589 -19.84 35.92 -30.92
N CYS A 590 -20.74 35.06 -31.41
CA CYS A 590 -22.10 35.15 -31.97
C CYS A 590 -22.93 33.89 -31.57
N SER A 591 -24.22 33.85 -31.94
CA SER A 591 -25.01 32.61 -32.09
C SER A 591 -25.72 32.59 -33.45
N CYS A 592 -25.91 31.41 -34.05
CA CYS A 592 -26.57 31.23 -35.34
C CYS A 592 -27.50 30.01 -35.34
N GLN A 593 -28.63 30.09 -36.05
CA GLN A 593 -29.35 28.93 -36.59
C GLN A 593 -30.17 29.30 -37.85
N THR A 594 -30.66 28.28 -38.55
CA THR A 594 -30.80 28.26 -40.03
C THR A 594 -32.19 27.81 -40.50
N THR A 595 -32.61 28.23 -41.70
CA THR A 595 -33.50 27.42 -42.57
C THR A 595 -33.25 27.65 -44.06
N ASN A 596 -33.35 26.56 -44.81
CA ASN A 596 -33.50 26.45 -46.27
C ASN A 596 -32.31 26.85 -47.18
N GLY A 597 -31.45 25.86 -47.43
CA GLY A 597 -30.91 25.60 -48.78
C GLY A 597 -29.84 26.54 -49.30
N GLU A 598 -28.59 26.08 -49.23
CA GLU A 598 -27.39 26.68 -49.84
C GLU A 598 -26.82 27.94 -49.16
N LEU A 599 -25.52 28.13 -49.39
CA LEU A 599 -24.61 28.88 -48.53
C LEU A 599 -23.97 30.02 -49.33
N SER A 600 -24.16 31.27 -48.92
CA SER A 600 -23.22 32.34 -49.24
C SER A 600 -23.27 33.49 -48.23
N CYS A 601 -22.11 34.08 -47.94
CA CYS A 601 -21.97 35.22 -47.04
C CYS A 601 -21.81 36.51 -47.85
N ALA A 602 -22.62 37.54 -47.58
CA ALA A 602 -22.24 38.91 -47.90
C ALA A 602 -23.02 39.96 -47.08
N LYS A 603 -22.24 40.77 -46.35
CA LYS A 603 -22.31 42.25 -46.31
C LYS A 603 -23.47 43.02 -45.65
N ASP A 604 -23.02 43.93 -44.80
CA ASP A 604 -23.35 45.36 -44.74
C ASP A 604 -24.71 45.84 -44.17
N SER A 605 -24.59 46.30 -42.92
CA SER A 605 -24.80 47.71 -42.54
C SER A 605 -26.15 48.17 -41.97
N LYS A 606 -26.05 48.87 -40.83
CA LYS A 606 -26.93 49.94 -40.29
C LYS A 606 -28.40 49.56 -39.97
N ALA A 607 -29.06 50.11 -38.96
CA ALA A 607 -28.71 50.87 -37.74
C ALA A 607 -30.01 51.01 -36.91
N VAL A 608 -29.97 51.67 -35.74
CA VAL A 608 -31.15 52.21 -34.99
C VAL A 608 -32.05 51.14 -34.32
N SER A 609 -32.66 51.31 -33.15
CA SER A 609 -32.39 52.08 -31.91
C SER A 609 -33.34 51.60 -30.80
N ASN A 610 -33.03 51.94 -29.55
CA ASN A 610 -33.93 52.05 -28.39
C ASN A 610 -34.44 50.79 -27.67
N ALA A 611 -34.06 50.75 -26.38
CA ALA A 611 -34.65 50.07 -25.24
C ALA A 611 -36.20 50.15 -25.17
N VAL A 612 -36.92 49.26 -24.46
CA VAL A 612 -37.02 49.22 -22.98
C VAL A 612 -37.75 47.92 -22.52
N GLU A 613 -37.51 47.55 -21.26
CA GLU A 613 -38.29 46.63 -20.37
C GLU A 613 -38.25 45.09 -20.51
N SER A 614 -37.57 44.53 -19.52
CA SER A 614 -37.77 43.23 -18.85
C SER A 614 -39.22 42.70 -18.83
N LYS A 615 -39.43 41.50 -19.40
CA LYS A 615 -40.37 40.50 -18.88
C LYS A 615 -39.76 39.10 -18.96
N VAL A 616 -39.77 38.39 -17.83
CA VAL A 616 -39.48 36.95 -17.76
C VAL A 616 -40.72 36.19 -18.28
N PRO A 617 -40.57 35.19 -19.18
CA PRO A 617 -41.71 34.40 -19.66
C PRO A 617 -42.20 33.40 -18.59
N PRO A 618 -43.50 33.04 -18.59
CA PRO A 618 -44.09 32.14 -17.60
C PRO A 618 -43.71 30.66 -17.82
N ILE A 619 -44.02 29.84 -16.82
CA ILE A 619 -43.50 28.47 -16.61
C ILE A 619 -43.98 27.44 -17.66
N GLU A 620 -45.00 27.73 -18.46
CA GLU A 620 -45.71 26.75 -19.29
C GLU A 620 -45.05 26.39 -20.63
N THR A 621 -43.96 27.05 -21.05
CA THR A 621 -43.32 26.79 -22.37
C THR A 621 -42.08 25.88 -22.31
N VAL A 622 -41.92 25.07 -21.25
CA VAL A 622 -40.74 24.18 -21.09
C VAL A 622 -41.00 22.74 -21.58
N ASP A 623 -42.26 22.33 -21.78
CA ASP A 623 -42.66 20.91 -21.92
C ASP A 623 -42.42 20.25 -23.30
N GLN A 624 -41.85 20.95 -24.29
CA GLN A 624 -41.59 20.39 -25.63
C GLN A 624 -40.16 19.82 -25.85
N CYS A 625 -39.48 19.40 -24.78
CA CYS A 625 -38.24 18.61 -24.88
C CYS A 625 -38.23 17.31 -24.06
N VAL A 626 -39.40 16.71 -23.85
CA VAL A 626 -39.52 15.37 -23.26
C VAL A 626 -39.30 14.29 -24.32
N SER A 627 -38.03 13.99 -24.61
CA SER A 627 -37.63 12.74 -25.28
C SER A 627 -36.62 11.98 -24.41
N HIS A 628 -36.87 10.67 -24.22
CA HIS A 628 -36.04 9.81 -23.39
C HIS A 628 -34.58 9.84 -23.87
N CYS A 629 -33.68 10.38 -23.04
CA CYS A 629 -32.25 10.25 -23.26
C CYS A 629 -31.83 8.81 -22.90
N SER A 630 -31.64 7.96 -23.91
CA SER A 630 -31.08 6.63 -23.68
C SER A 630 -29.62 6.76 -23.22
N ALA A 631 -29.24 5.98 -22.20
CA ALA A 631 -27.95 6.13 -21.51
C ALA A 631 -26.70 6.03 -22.42
N GLN A 632 -26.86 5.51 -23.65
CA GLN A 632 -25.80 5.37 -24.64
C GLN A 632 -25.47 6.64 -25.45
N THR A 633 -26.25 7.73 -25.35
CA THR A 633 -26.00 8.98 -26.11
C THR A 633 -25.88 10.24 -25.25
N CYS A 634 -25.93 10.13 -23.91
CA CYS A 634 -25.77 11.27 -23.02
C CYS A 634 -24.28 11.62 -22.82
N VAL A 635 -23.83 12.75 -23.37
CA VAL A 635 -22.44 13.24 -23.26
C VAL A 635 -22.03 13.45 -21.80
N LEU A 636 -22.96 13.90 -20.94
CA LEU A 636 -22.71 14.10 -19.51
C LEU A 636 -22.42 12.78 -18.77
N ALA A 637 -23.18 11.71 -19.07
CA ALA A 637 -22.91 10.38 -18.53
C ALA A 637 -21.56 9.81 -19.01
N GLN A 638 -21.17 10.13 -20.25
CA GLN A 638 -19.88 9.75 -20.80
C GLN A 638 -18.72 10.50 -20.12
N GLU A 639 -18.89 11.80 -19.82
CA GLU A 639 -17.93 12.63 -19.08
C GLU A 639 -17.77 12.18 -17.61
N GLU A 640 -18.89 11.91 -16.95
CA GLU A 640 -19.00 11.34 -15.60
C GLU A 640 -18.27 9.98 -15.49
N GLN A 641 -18.52 9.06 -16.43
CA GLN A 641 -17.79 7.80 -16.52
C GLN A 641 -16.29 8.02 -16.77
N LEU A 642 -15.90 8.99 -17.61
CA LEU A 642 -14.50 9.26 -17.95
C LEU A 642 -13.71 9.81 -16.76
N LEU A 643 -14.28 10.76 -16.01
CA LEU A 643 -13.71 11.30 -14.77
C LEU A 643 -13.57 10.23 -13.69
N GLN A 644 -14.64 9.47 -13.43
CA GLN A 644 -14.65 8.43 -12.39
C GLN A 644 -13.69 7.28 -12.70
N THR A 645 -13.67 6.79 -13.95
CA THR A 645 -12.80 5.65 -14.33
C THR A 645 -11.35 6.07 -14.45
N GLY A 646 -11.04 7.20 -15.09
CA GLY A 646 -9.67 7.68 -15.28
C GLY A 646 -8.94 7.80 -13.94
N ASP A 647 -9.57 8.43 -12.96
CA ASP A 647 -8.96 8.69 -11.66
C ASP A 647 -8.85 7.43 -10.79
N LYS A 648 -9.76 6.46 -10.92
CA LYS A 648 -9.69 5.14 -10.24
C LYS A 648 -8.64 4.23 -10.89
N GLN A 649 -8.49 4.28 -12.22
CA GLN A 649 -7.48 3.52 -12.96
C GLN A 649 -6.07 4.08 -12.76
N LEU A 650 -5.87 5.40 -12.79
CA LEU A 650 -4.56 6.03 -12.59
C LEU A 650 -3.91 5.57 -11.28
N ALA A 651 -4.67 5.58 -10.18
CA ALA A 651 -4.17 5.17 -8.86
C ALA A 651 -3.70 3.71 -8.80
N ARG A 652 -4.34 2.78 -9.55
CA ARG A 652 -3.90 1.38 -9.62
C ARG A 652 -2.56 1.22 -10.33
N HIS A 653 -2.31 2.01 -11.38
CA HIS A 653 -1.03 1.99 -12.09
C HIS A 653 0.09 2.64 -11.27
N VAL A 654 -0.23 3.71 -10.52
CA VAL A 654 0.71 4.29 -9.53
C VAL A 654 1.06 3.26 -8.45
N LEU A 655 0.08 2.52 -7.93
CA LEU A 655 0.30 1.43 -6.98
C LEU A 655 1.21 0.32 -7.56
N LEU A 656 0.95 -0.11 -8.80
CA LEU A 656 1.78 -1.10 -9.50
C LEU A 656 3.23 -0.59 -9.62
N CYS A 657 3.45 0.63 -10.12
CA CYS A 657 4.79 1.22 -10.22
C CYS A 657 5.54 1.19 -8.88
N LEU A 658 4.89 1.63 -7.79
CA LEU A 658 5.52 1.70 -6.48
C LEU A 658 5.98 0.32 -5.97
N LEU A 659 5.17 -0.73 -6.16
CA LEU A 659 5.53 -2.09 -5.77
C LEU A 659 6.67 -2.66 -6.62
N LEU A 660 6.68 -2.38 -7.92
CA LEU A 660 7.76 -2.81 -8.81
C LEU A 660 9.07 -2.09 -8.51
N ILE A 661 9.03 -0.79 -8.15
CA ILE A 661 10.21 -0.01 -7.74
C ILE A 661 10.91 -0.63 -6.52
N VAL A 662 10.18 -1.23 -5.58
CA VAL A 662 10.79 -1.97 -4.44
C VAL A 662 11.62 -3.15 -4.95
N GLY A 663 11.09 -3.91 -5.92
CA GLY A 663 11.84 -4.97 -6.60
C GLY A 663 13.06 -4.46 -7.36
N LEU A 664 12.96 -3.32 -8.06
CA LEU A 664 14.11 -2.71 -8.74
C LEU A 664 15.21 -2.31 -7.75
N PHE A 665 14.86 -1.70 -6.61
CA PHE A 665 15.83 -1.34 -5.57
C PHE A 665 16.52 -2.57 -4.97
N ALA A 666 15.79 -3.64 -4.70
CA ALA A 666 16.39 -4.88 -4.19
C ALA A 666 17.38 -5.49 -5.20
N ASN A 667 16.99 -5.57 -6.49
CA ASN A 667 17.89 -6.06 -7.54
C ASN A 667 19.12 -5.16 -7.69
N LEU A 668 18.98 -3.83 -7.64
CA LEU A 668 20.12 -2.91 -7.72
C LEU A 668 21.05 -3.10 -6.53
N SER A 669 20.50 -3.21 -5.31
CA SER A 669 21.28 -3.51 -4.10
C SER A 669 22.04 -4.85 -4.23
N SER A 670 21.44 -5.87 -4.84
CA SER A 670 22.10 -7.16 -5.09
C SER A 670 23.28 -7.00 -6.05
N CYS A 671 23.08 -6.33 -7.19
CA CYS A 671 24.16 -6.08 -8.15
C CYS A 671 25.31 -5.25 -7.55
N LEU A 672 24.98 -4.23 -6.74
CA LEU A 672 25.98 -3.40 -6.06
C LEU A 672 26.73 -4.20 -4.97
N TRP A 673 26.04 -5.04 -4.20
CA TRP A 673 26.67 -5.87 -3.18
C TRP A 673 27.76 -6.76 -3.79
N TRP A 674 27.44 -7.48 -4.87
CA TRP A 674 28.40 -8.35 -5.53
C TRP A 674 29.53 -7.60 -6.25
N LEU A 675 29.29 -6.35 -6.66
CA LEU A 675 30.32 -5.51 -7.28
C LEU A 675 31.35 -4.98 -6.26
N PHE A 676 30.95 -4.76 -5.00
CA PHE A 676 31.80 -4.20 -3.95
C PHE A 676 32.38 -5.24 -2.97
N ASN A 677 31.70 -6.36 -2.75
CA ASN A 677 32.11 -7.38 -1.78
C ASN A 677 32.66 -8.63 -2.47
N GLN A 678 33.81 -9.13 -2.00
CA GLN A 678 34.47 -10.31 -2.59
C GLN A 678 33.87 -11.64 -2.10
N GLU A 679 33.29 -11.66 -0.90
CA GLU A 679 32.61 -12.84 -0.35
C GLU A 679 31.09 -12.63 -0.31
N PRO A 680 30.28 -13.60 -0.79
CA PRO A 680 28.83 -13.52 -0.70
C PRO A 680 28.39 -13.78 0.75
N GLY A 681 28.23 -12.74 1.57
CA GLY A 681 27.67 -12.87 2.94
C GLY A 681 26.25 -13.47 2.96
N ARG A 682 25.78 -14.04 4.08
CA ARG A 682 24.42 -14.64 4.15
C ARG A 682 23.31 -13.64 3.79
N LEU A 683 23.56 -12.36 4.04
CA LEU A 683 22.71 -11.23 3.66
C LEU A 683 22.55 -11.06 2.14
N TYR A 684 23.62 -11.30 1.38
CA TYR A 684 23.56 -11.33 -0.09
C TYR A 684 22.60 -12.41 -0.57
N VAL A 685 22.64 -13.57 0.08
CA VAL A 685 21.79 -14.71 -0.24
C VAL A 685 20.32 -14.40 0.03
N GLU A 686 20.01 -13.83 1.19
CA GLU A 686 18.66 -13.37 1.56
C GLU A 686 18.10 -12.37 0.54
N LEU A 687 18.94 -11.41 0.15
CA LEU A 687 18.62 -10.44 -0.89
C LEU A 687 18.43 -11.10 -2.27
N GLN A 688 19.22 -12.12 -2.62
CA GLN A 688 19.11 -12.83 -3.89
C GLN A 688 17.81 -13.65 -4.00
N PHE A 689 17.39 -14.34 -2.94
CA PHE A 689 16.06 -14.98 -2.88
C PHE A 689 14.93 -13.95 -2.98
N PHE A 690 15.04 -12.81 -2.28
CA PHE A 690 14.06 -11.73 -2.39
C PHE A 690 13.97 -11.18 -3.83
N CYS A 691 15.11 -11.01 -4.52
CA CYS A 691 15.18 -10.62 -5.92
C CYS A 691 14.53 -11.66 -6.84
N ALA A 692 14.79 -12.95 -6.66
CA ALA A 692 14.14 -14.03 -7.42
C ALA A 692 12.60 -13.98 -7.26
N VAL A 693 12.11 -13.87 -6.01
CA VAL A 693 10.68 -13.71 -5.71
C VAL A 693 10.10 -12.47 -6.41
N PHE A 694 10.79 -11.33 -6.36
CA PHE A 694 10.33 -10.08 -6.98
C PHE A 694 10.49 -10.02 -8.50
N ASN A 695 11.37 -10.82 -9.11
CA ASN A 695 11.55 -10.88 -10.56
C ASN A 695 10.47 -11.75 -11.21
N PHE A 696 10.26 -12.95 -10.69
CA PHE A 696 9.32 -13.91 -11.26
C PHE A 696 7.90 -13.78 -10.69
N GLY A 697 7.75 -13.32 -9.44
CA GLY A 697 6.45 -13.19 -8.76
C GLY A 697 5.61 -11.95 -9.13
N GLN A 698 6.04 -11.12 -10.09
CA GLN A 698 5.32 -9.89 -10.46
C GLN A 698 3.90 -10.15 -10.99
N GLY A 699 3.65 -11.34 -11.54
CA GLY A 699 2.33 -11.80 -11.96
C GLY A 699 1.29 -11.76 -10.84
N PHE A 700 1.67 -12.08 -9.60
CA PHE A 700 0.78 -11.97 -8.44
C PHE A 700 0.43 -10.52 -8.09
N ILE A 701 1.40 -9.61 -8.18
CA ILE A 701 1.20 -8.17 -7.94
C ILE A 701 0.21 -7.63 -8.96
N CYS A 702 0.41 -7.96 -10.24
CA CYS A 702 -0.49 -7.61 -11.33
C CYS A 702 -1.89 -8.20 -11.14
N PHE A 703 -1.99 -9.48 -10.77
CA PHE A 703 -3.26 -10.16 -10.49
C PHE A 703 -4.02 -9.51 -9.31
N GLY A 704 -3.34 -9.17 -8.21
CA GLY A 704 -3.96 -8.51 -7.07
C GLY A 704 -4.53 -7.12 -7.39
N ILE A 705 -3.90 -6.38 -8.31
CA ILE A 705 -4.30 -5.01 -8.69
C ILE A 705 -5.37 -5.00 -9.79
N PHE A 706 -5.26 -5.87 -10.79
CA PHE A 706 -6.11 -5.86 -11.99
C PHE A 706 -7.00 -7.10 -12.13
N GLY A 707 -6.53 -8.26 -11.68
CA GLY A 707 -7.19 -9.57 -11.79
C GLY A 707 -8.38 -9.81 -10.86
N LEU A 708 -8.70 -8.85 -9.96
CA LEU A 708 -9.82 -8.88 -9.01
C LEU A 708 -10.84 -7.73 -9.22
N ASP A 709 -10.76 -6.98 -10.31
CA ASP A 709 -11.59 -5.78 -10.48
C ASP A 709 -13.07 -6.09 -10.81
N LYS A 710 -13.96 -5.74 -9.87
CA LYS A 710 -15.44 -5.80 -10.03
C LYS A 710 -15.94 -5.15 -11.33
N HIS A 711 -15.32 -4.08 -11.82
CA HIS A 711 -15.78 -3.43 -13.06
C HIS A 711 -15.29 -4.11 -14.35
N LEU A 712 -14.17 -4.83 -14.31
CA LEU A 712 -13.63 -5.59 -15.45
C LEU A 712 -14.13 -7.03 -15.49
N ILE A 713 -14.50 -7.60 -14.34
CA ILE A 713 -14.88 -9.01 -14.19
C ILE A 713 -16.39 -9.12 -14.01
N ILE A 714 -16.93 -8.55 -12.93
CA ILE A 714 -18.32 -8.81 -12.53
C ILE A 714 -19.30 -8.20 -13.53
N LEU A 715 -19.07 -7.01 -14.09
CA LEU A 715 -20.03 -6.44 -15.05
C LEU A 715 -20.16 -7.24 -16.37
N PRO A 716 -19.09 -7.59 -17.10
CA PRO A 716 -19.21 -8.41 -18.30
C PRO A 716 -19.53 -9.88 -17.99
N PHE A 717 -19.05 -10.45 -16.89
CA PHE A 717 -19.40 -11.82 -16.50
C PHE A 717 -20.87 -11.89 -16.07
N LYS A 718 -21.38 -10.92 -15.29
CA LYS A 718 -22.80 -10.79 -14.96
C LYS A 718 -23.65 -10.61 -16.22
N ARG A 719 -23.32 -9.68 -17.13
CA ARG A 719 -24.06 -9.55 -18.41
C ARG A 719 -24.04 -10.82 -19.25
N ARG A 720 -22.95 -11.60 -19.22
CA ARG A 720 -22.86 -12.86 -19.96
C ARG A 720 -23.60 -14.01 -19.25
N LEU A 721 -23.62 -14.02 -17.91
CA LEU A 721 -24.41 -14.93 -17.10
C LEU A 721 -25.91 -14.63 -17.25
N GLU A 722 -26.30 -13.35 -17.20
CA GLU A 722 -27.66 -12.86 -17.48
C GLU A 722 -28.06 -13.12 -18.94
N PHE A 723 -27.14 -13.11 -19.90
CA PHE A 723 -27.45 -13.56 -21.26
C PHE A 723 -27.66 -15.09 -21.35
N PHE A 724 -26.95 -15.88 -20.54
CA PHE A 724 -27.11 -17.34 -20.48
C PHE A 724 -28.32 -17.80 -19.63
N TRP A 725 -28.76 -17.02 -18.65
CA TRP A 725 -29.87 -17.35 -17.74
C TRP A 725 -31.16 -16.55 -18.02
N GLY A 726 -31.04 -15.36 -18.61
CA GLY A 726 -32.12 -14.39 -18.82
C GLY A 726 -32.89 -14.55 -20.13
N GLY A 727 -32.95 -15.76 -20.67
CA GLY A 727 -33.81 -16.09 -21.81
C GLY A 727 -35.30 -16.22 -21.47
N ARG A 728 -35.74 -15.95 -20.23
CA ARG A 728 -37.11 -16.29 -19.79
C ARG A 728 -37.87 -15.30 -18.90
N GLU A 729 -37.22 -14.38 -18.16
CA GLU A 729 -37.92 -13.54 -17.16
C GLU A 729 -37.48 -12.07 -17.20
N ALA A 730 -37.98 -11.32 -18.18
CA ALA A 730 -37.85 -9.86 -18.26
C ALA A 730 -39.14 -9.19 -18.79
N ALA A 731 -40.30 -9.64 -18.31
CA ALA A 731 -41.59 -9.01 -18.54
C ALA A 731 -42.44 -9.12 -17.26
N GLY A 732 -42.47 -8.07 -16.43
CA GLY A 732 -43.28 -8.02 -15.22
C GLY A 732 -42.59 -7.46 -13.97
N HIS A 733 -42.38 -6.14 -13.94
CA HIS A 733 -42.24 -5.42 -12.67
C HIS A 733 -43.20 -4.23 -12.65
N THR A 734 -44.45 -4.52 -12.29
CA THR A 734 -45.46 -3.54 -11.90
C THR A 734 -45.36 -3.31 -10.39
N ASP A 735 -45.31 -2.04 -9.99
CA ASP A 735 -45.51 -1.48 -8.64
C ASP A 735 -45.29 -2.38 -7.41
N ALA A 736 -44.06 -2.35 -6.86
CA ALA A 736 -43.85 -2.56 -5.43
C ALA A 736 -44.04 -1.22 -4.70
N SER A 737 -44.97 -1.14 -3.75
CA SER A 737 -45.30 0.09 -3.03
C SER A 737 -44.10 0.63 -2.24
N VAL A 738 -43.71 1.87 -2.54
CA VAL A 738 -42.62 2.57 -1.84
C VAL A 738 -42.95 2.71 -0.34
N PRO A 739 -42.03 2.36 0.58
CA PRO A 739 -42.25 2.46 2.02
C PRO A 739 -42.77 3.82 2.50
N GLU A 740 -43.68 3.80 3.48
CA GLU A 740 -44.42 4.99 3.94
C GLU A 740 -43.50 6.13 4.43
N GLU A 741 -42.40 5.80 5.12
CA GLU A 741 -41.40 6.78 5.56
C GLU A 741 -40.76 7.54 4.38
N ILE A 742 -40.48 6.83 3.28
CA ILE A 742 -39.93 7.42 2.05
C ILE A 742 -40.99 8.29 1.38
N ARG A 743 -42.25 7.84 1.34
CA ARG A 743 -43.38 8.62 0.80
C ARG A 743 -43.56 9.94 1.54
N MET A 744 -43.55 9.92 2.88
CA MET A 744 -43.64 11.11 3.72
C MET A 744 -42.44 12.06 3.52
N THR A 745 -41.21 11.53 3.52
CA THR A 745 -39.98 12.32 3.27
C THR A 745 -40.07 13.03 1.90
N CYS A 746 -40.50 12.31 0.87
CA CYS A 746 -40.64 12.86 -0.49
C CYS A 746 -41.76 13.91 -0.57
N GLN A 747 -42.91 13.70 0.08
CA GLN A 747 -44.00 14.67 0.10
C GLN A 747 -43.60 15.97 0.81
N GLN A 748 -42.92 15.89 1.95
CA GLN A 748 -42.40 17.06 2.67
C GLN A 748 -41.39 17.84 1.81
N PHE A 749 -40.43 17.12 1.20
CA PHE A 749 -39.45 17.75 0.31
C PHE A 749 -40.11 18.43 -0.90
N VAL A 750 -41.03 17.74 -1.59
CA VAL A 750 -41.74 18.30 -2.75
C VAL A 750 -42.57 19.54 -2.37
N ARG A 751 -43.24 19.52 -1.22
CA ARG A 751 -44.15 20.59 -0.80
C ARG A 751 -43.47 21.85 -0.26
N TYR A 752 -42.35 21.70 0.44
CA TYR A 752 -41.71 22.82 1.17
C TYR A 752 -40.31 23.19 0.68
N HIS A 753 -39.64 22.32 -0.07
CA HIS A 753 -38.20 22.42 -0.31
C HIS A 753 -37.80 22.36 -1.79
N LYS A 754 -38.58 21.69 -2.65
CA LYS A 754 -38.25 21.47 -4.08
C LYS A 754 -37.96 22.76 -4.84
N ASP A 755 -38.82 23.77 -4.77
CA ASP A 755 -38.65 24.99 -5.58
C ASP A 755 -37.43 25.82 -5.17
N HIS A 756 -37.16 25.91 -3.85
CA HIS A 756 -35.96 26.56 -3.33
C HIS A 756 -34.69 25.77 -3.69
N CYS A 757 -34.75 24.44 -3.59
CA CYS A 757 -33.68 23.53 -3.98
C CYS A 757 -33.34 23.68 -5.46
N VAL A 758 -34.34 23.56 -6.35
CA VAL A 758 -34.20 23.72 -7.81
C VAL A 758 -33.53 25.06 -8.13
N LYS A 759 -34.03 26.18 -7.60
CA LYS A 759 -33.43 27.51 -7.82
C LYS A 759 -31.99 27.64 -7.33
N SER A 760 -31.58 26.85 -6.33
CA SER A 760 -30.24 26.90 -5.72
C SER A 760 -29.21 26.03 -6.46
N ILE A 761 -29.58 24.79 -6.82
CA ILE A 761 -28.62 23.76 -7.29
C ILE A 761 -28.70 23.46 -8.78
N VAL A 762 -29.85 23.69 -9.43
CA VAL A 762 -30.01 23.43 -10.86
C VAL A 762 -29.37 24.56 -11.66
N ARG A 763 -28.47 24.19 -12.59
CA ARG A 763 -27.84 25.14 -13.52
C ARG A 763 -28.03 24.65 -14.95
N GLY A 764 -28.23 25.56 -15.89
CA GLY A 764 -28.23 25.22 -17.31
C GLY A 764 -26.82 24.78 -17.74
N ARG A 765 -26.68 23.57 -18.30
CA ARG A 765 -25.37 23.04 -18.75
C ARG A 765 -25.45 22.60 -20.20
N ARG A 766 -24.40 22.87 -20.99
CA ARG A 766 -24.31 22.38 -22.39
C ARG A 766 -24.00 20.88 -22.40
N CYS A 767 -24.83 20.12 -23.11
CA CYS A 767 -24.64 18.73 -23.47
C CYS A 767 -24.41 18.69 -25.00
N GLY A 768 -23.16 18.87 -25.43
CA GLY A 768 -22.82 19.10 -26.83
C GLY A 768 -23.49 20.36 -27.39
N ALA A 769 -24.24 20.22 -28.49
CA ALA A 769 -24.93 21.31 -29.17
C ALA A 769 -26.29 21.71 -28.53
N LYS A 770 -26.77 20.99 -27.50
CA LYS A 770 -28.02 21.31 -26.79
C LYS A 770 -27.73 21.75 -25.36
N ILE A 771 -28.53 22.67 -24.82
CA ILE A 771 -28.49 23.02 -23.39
C ILE A 771 -29.50 22.11 -22.68
N SER A 772 -29.04 21.34 -21.69
CA SER A 772 -29.91 20.60 -20.80
C SER A 772 -30.17 21.44 -19.55
N THR A 773 -31.42 21.87 -19.38
CA THR A 773 -31.94 22.47 -18.15
C THR A 773 -32.37 21.35 -17.19
N GLY A 774 -32.37 21.61 -15.88
CA GLY A 774 -32.87 20.64 -14.88
C GLY A 774 -31.85 19.70 -14.19
N ILE A 775 -30.54 19.85 -14.44
CA ILE A 775 -29.49 18.94 -13.95
C ILE A 775 -28.65 19.57 -12.82
N PHE A 776 -28.26 18.75 -11.83
CA PHE A 776 -27.41 19.09 -10.68
C PHE A 776 -26.46 17.92 -10.30
N PHE A 777 -25.42 18.16 -9.48
CA PHE A 777 -24.60 17.07 -8.94
C PHE A 777 -25.13 16.52 -7.61
N GLY A 778 -24.88 15.23 -7.33
CA GLY A 778 -25.23 14.63 -6.04
C GLY A 778 -24.62 15.38 -4.84
N CYS A 779 -23.37 15.81 -4.97
CA CYS A 779 -22.71 16.65 -3.96
C CYS A 779 -23.32 18.06 -3.80
N ASP A 780 -23.91 18.65 -4.85
CA ASP A 780 -24.62 19.94 -4.76
C ASP A 780 -25.87 19.80 -3.89
N LEU A 781 -26.64 18.72 -4.06
CA LEU A 781 -27.81 18.42 -3.23
C LEU A 781 -27.41 18.11 -1.77
N VAL A 782 -26.33 17.35 -1.55
CA VAL A 782 -25.81 17.07 -0.20
C VAL A 782 -25.38 18.36 0.51
N ASN A 783 -24.67 19.25 -0.18
CA ASN A 783 -24.28 20.56 0.36
C ASN A 783 -25.51 21.40 0.73
N TRP A 784 -26.51 21.43 -0.15
CA TRP A 784 -27.76 22.17 0.07
C TRP A 784 -28.60 21.62 1.22
N LEU A 785 -28.71 20.28 1.35
CA LEU A 785 -29.43 19.63 2.45
C LEU A 785 -28.82 19.98 3.82
N MET A 786 -27.49 20.01 3.92
CA MET A 786 -26.82 20.48 5.14
C MET A 786 -27.01 21.99 5.37
N GLN A 787 -26.91 22.81 4.32
CA GLN A 787 -27.07 24.27 4.43
C GLN A 787 -28.46 24.69 4.91
N VAL A 788 -29.50 23.95 4.51
CA VAL A 788 -30.90 24.19 4.91
C VAL A 788 -31.25 23.46 6.23
N GLY A 789 -30.33 22.67 6.80
CA GLY A 789 -30.53 21.98 8.07
C GLY A 789 -31.44 20.74 7.98
N LEU A 790 -31.64 20.18 6.79
CA LEU A 790 -32.38 18.94 6.57
C LEU A 790 -31.55 17.67 6.83
N ALA A 791 -30.24 17.83 7.04
CA ALA A 791 -29.33 16.78 7.47
C ALA A 791 -28.21 17.40 8.35
N SER A 792 -27.85 16.71 9.43
CA SER A 792 -26.83 17.12 10.39
C SER A 792 -25.40 16.79 9.93
N ASP A 793 -25.23 15.78 9.07
CA ASP A 793 -23.95 15.40 8.47
C ASP A 793 -24.09 14.89 7.02
N ARG A 794 -22.96 14.73 6.31
CA ARG A 794 -22.95 14.30 4.90
C ARG A 794 -23.50 12.88 4.71
N GLY A 795 -23.32 11.99 5.68
CA GLY A 795 -23.87 10.63 5.66
C GLY A 795 -25.40 10.63 5.74
N GLU A 796 -25.96 11.38 6.68
CA GLU A 796 -27.42 11.60 6.76
C GLU A 796 -27.97 12.25 5.47
N ALA A 797 -27.28 13.24 4.90
CA ALA A 797 -27.66 13.87 3.64
C ALA A 797 -27.66 12.90 2.45
N VAL A 798 -26.73 11.93 2.40
CA VAL A 798 -26.73 10.87 1.38
C VAL A 798 -27.93 9.94 1.56
N VAL A 799 -28.25 9.54 2.79
CA VAL A 799 -29.46 8.73 3.08
C VAL A 799 -30.72 9.49 2.69
N TYR A 800 -30.79 10.80 2.95
CA TYR A 800 -31.91 11.65 2.52
C TYR A 800 -32.04 11.69 1.00
N GLY A 801 -30.95 11.90 0.26
CA GLY A 801 -30.96 11.87 -1.21
C GLY A 801 -31.33 10.51 -1.81
N ASP A 802 -30.92 9.41 -1.17
CA ASP A 802 -31.33 8.05 -1.56
C ASP A 802 -32.83 7.79 -1.35
N ARG A 803 -33.43 8.33 -0.29
CA ARG A 803 -34.89 8.35 -0.09
C ARG A 803 -35.59 9.12 -1.22
N LEU A 804 -35.09 10.30 -1.60
CA LEU A 804 -35.63 11.09 -2.71
C LEU A 804 -35.52 10.39 -4.07
N LEU A 805 -34.46 9.59 -4.27
CA LEU A 805 -34.28 8.78 -5.47
C LEU A 805 -35.26 7.60 -5.50
N LYS A 806 -35.37 6.85 -4.39
CA LYS A 806 -36.31 5.71 -4.25
C LYS A 806 -37.78 6.12 -4.31
N GLY A 807 -38.13 7.30 -3.81
CA GLY A 807 -39.48 7.87 -3.94
C GLY A 807 -39.77 8.56 -5.27
N GLY A 808 -38.84 8.54 -6.23
CA GLY A 808 -39.02 9.11 -7.56
C GLY A 808 -39.26 10.62 -7.55
N VAL A 809 -38.53 11.36 -6.69
CA VAL A 809 -38.44 12.84 -6.74
C VAL A 809 -37.20 13.27 -7.54
N VAL A 810 -36.13 12.49 -7.39
CA VAL A 810 -34.83 12.68 -8.07
C VAL A 810 -34.53 11.41 -8.89
N GLN A 811 -33.86 11.58 -10.03
CA GLN A 811 -33.40 10.47 -10.87
C GLN A 811 -31.93 10.66 -11.26
N HIS A 812 -31.14 9.59 -11.26
CA HIS A 812 -29.83 9.58 -11.92
C HIS A 812 -30.01 9.55 -13.44
N ILE A 813 -29.18 10.27 -14.20
CA ILE A 813 -29.37 10.43 -15.65
C ILE A 813 -29.35 9.09 -16.41
N THR A 814 -28.53 8.11 -16.01
CA THR A 814 -28.50 6.79 -16.65
C THR A 814 -29.42 5.76 -16.00
N ASN A 815 -30.03 6.09 -14.85
CA ASN A 815 -30.79 5.17 -14.00
C ASN A 815 -29.97 3.97 -13.45
N GLU A 816 -28.63 3.98 -13.58
CA GLU A 816 -27.75 2.86 -13.16
C GLU A 816 -27.19 3.00 -11.73
N PHE A 817 -27.33 4.16 -11.09
CA PHE A 817 -26.67 4.49 -9.82
C PHE A 817 -27.66 4.88 -8.72
N GLU A 818 -27.41 4.35 -7.51
CA GLU A 818 -27.95 4.86 -6.25
C GLU A 818 -27.48 6.31 -5.99
N PHE A 819 -28.11 7.00 -5.03
CA PHE A 819 -27.70 8.36 -4.70
C PHE A 819 -26.33 8.40 -4.00
N ARG A 820 -25.43 9.32 -4.41
CA ARG A 820 -24.10 9.48 -3.81
C ARG A 820 -23.67 10.93 -3.72
N ASP A 821 -22.89 11.22 -2.68
CA ASP A 821 -22.11 12.45 -2.52
C ASP A 821 -20.86 12.46 -3.41
N GLU A 822 -21.09 12.43 -4.72
CA GLU A 822 -20.05 12.47 -5.74
C GLU A 822 -20.51 13.46 -6.85
N TYR A 823 -19.61 13.79 -7.79
CA TYR A 823 -19.94 14.53 -9.02
C TYR A 823 -20.69 13.63 -10.03
N LEU A 824 -21.73 12.92 -9.55
CA LEU A 824 -22.67 12.17 -10.36
C LEU A 824 -23.85 13.07 -10.74
N TYR A 825 -24.40 12.90 -11.94
CA TYR A 825 -25.45 13.76 -12.46
C TYR A 825 -26.86 13.26 -12.14
N TYR A 826 -27.67 14.14 -11.53
CA TYR A 826 -29.06 13.87 -11.20
C TYR A 826 -29.98 14.97 -11.77
N ARG A 827 -31.26 14.63 -11.91
CA ARG A 827 -32.35 15.53 -12.33
C ARG A 827 -33.56 15.37 -11.42
N PHE A 828 -34.37 16.41 -11.29
CA PHE A 828 -35.69 16.29 -10.67
C PHE A 828 -36.69 15.69 -11.65
N ILE A 829 -37.59 14.84 -11.14
CA ILE A 829 -38.70 14.29 -11.93
C ILE A 829 -39.86 15.29 -11.90
N PRO A 830 -40.44 15.68 -13.05
CA PRO A 830 -41.76 16.31 -13.07
C PRO A 830 -42.81 15.27 -12.65
N LYS A 831 -43.56 15.60 -11.59
CA LYS A 831 -44.64 14.82 -11.00
C LYS A 831 -45.82 15.76 -10.83
#